data_AF-A0A835WGA7-F1
#
_entry.id   AF-A0A835WGA7-F1
#
_cell.length_a   1.000
_cell.length_b   1.000
_cell.length_c   1.000
_cell.angle_alpha   90.00
_cell.angle_beta   90.00
_cell.angle_gamma   90.00
#
_symmetry.space_group_name_H-M   'P 1'
#
loop_
_entity.id
_entity.type
_entity.pdbx_description
1 polymer ?
#
loop_
_entity_poly.entity_id
_entity_poly.type
_entity_poly.pdbx_seq_one_letter_code
_entity_poly.pdbx_strand_id
1 'polypeptide(L)'
;MWRVLQQSGLVDRCSRLPPREAMRTELALCHTEEHIDHVELASQAAGAGGGGPGGGPRYLEDHGASLYWTPGTAQAARMAAGCVIQAVQAVLTGTVKRAMAVVRPPGHHAVCERAMGFCFFNNVAVAASVALQYPGVKRVAIVDWDVHHGNGTQDILEKNPNILTLSLHRYGRGFYPGTGAAGEVGRGPGRGFNVNVPWTAPDRKDVDYVAAFSLVVEPVLTAYDPDLVLVAAGFDAADGDPVGDCSLTPGGYAWMTERLLRFAGGKVVLALEGGYNTGVTAACAAACVRTLLDGATSTPLLPDTQPDTATKRNLEQVYMTQRAHWPLCCAAQRPARSLAAEFEEAWQEMLHHLAAERARLGRFHEVAALRRRLAAAEEALAAAAAQAAKLEQLRRAERRHRSEAAVNSSRLQRLRAKLQLPNDAERLWVAAATGDEEGVRRLLEAGAVDVNVADQQGFTALHHAAAAGEAGVVRLLLEDPDVRVDALDTGRLTPLHHAARNGHHRVVRRLAAAGASLTAVTKLGNTPLHMAVKWRQQRAVRALVRAAEAAAAKAASSGGDPTALAAALLRATNKAGQTVLSQLERRPSRRSSRHLARLVALTEVKREPEEDDEEEEDEEEDEEEEDGAGTGDDDSDEEDSDDDEDDSDDDSKEDSDSGEEAAAVAVANQGAAAGGGGGAGEGRGAGVRDDGGGAGGGDGLMDFQYEPPDPADVERAFWHPHEYAREMAARAAAAAAAGAAPPAASASAVAPVAGAGAGAGAARGKGAKRGRGSDDESSGSSSSSSSSQEEEEEEEEDDDDDDDEDFVAPRGGGSGGGGSSDDDDDEEEESSDESD
;
A
#
# COMPACT_ATOMS: atom_id res chain seq x y z
N MET A 1 -19.41 -4.34 -4.22
CA MET A 1 -19.86 -3.15 -4.97
C MET A 1 -19.88 -1.87 -4.13
N TRP A 2 -20.83 -1.65 -3.20
CA TRP A 2 -20.95 -0.37 -2.46
C TRP A 2 -19.65 0.14 -1.83
N ARG A 3 -18.90 -0.76 -1.17
CA ARG A 3 -17.58 -0.45 -0.58
C ARG A 3 -16.59 0.10 -1.62
N VAL A 4 -16.52 -0.51 -2.81
CA VAL A 4 -15.63 -0.07 -3.89
C VAL A 4 -16.05 1.31 -4.40
N LEU A 5 -17.35 1.53 -4.65
CA LEU A 5 -17.85 2.85 -5.05
C LEU A 5 -17.48 3.95 -4.03
N GLN A 6 -17.56 3.62 -2.75
CA GLN A 6 -17.21 4.54 -1.67
C GLN A 6 -15.69 4.79 -1.60
N GLN A 7 -14.88 3.73 -1.65
CA GLN A 7 -13.42 3.83 -1.60
C GLN A 7 -12.83 4.54 -2.82
N SER A 8 -13.47 4.44 -3.99
CA SER A 8 -13.10 5.17 -5.20
C SER A 8 -13.55 6.64 -5.20
N GLY A 9 -14.15 7.15 -4.11
CA GLY A 9 -14.65 8.53 -4.00
C GLY A 9 -15.83 8.85 -4.92
N LEU A 10 -16.42 7.85 -5.59
CA LEU A 10 -17.52 8.06 -6.53
C LEU A 10 -18.83 8.37 -5.80
N VAL A 11 -19.06 7.74 -4.64
CA VAL A 11 -20.27 7.98 -3.84
C VAL A 11 -20.39 9.44 -3.42
N ASP A 12 -19.28 10.10 -3.07
CA ASP A 12 -19.28 11.50 -2.62
C ASP A 12 -19.64 12.48 -3.74
N ARG A 13 -19.50 12.05 -5.00
CA ARG A 13 -19.89 12.79 -6.20
C ARG A 13 -21.34 12.52 -6.61
N CYS A 14 -21.99 11.52 -6.02
CA CYS A 14 -23.37 11.13 -6.33
C CYS A 14 -24.37 11.73 -5.33
N SER A 15 -25.55 12.08 -5.84
CA SER A 15 -26.71 12.33 -4.96
C SER A 15 -27.34 11.00 -4.55
N ARG A 16 -27.47 10.76 -3.24
CA ARG A 16 -28.11 9.55 -2.71
C ARG A 16 -29.63 9.71 -2.70
N LEU A 17 -30.32 8.92 -3.53
CA LEU A 17 -31.78 8.88 -3.54
C LEU A 17 -32.31 8.03 -2.37
N PRO A 18 -33.39 8.46 -1.69
CA PRO A 18 -33.99 7.68 -0.62
C PRO A 18 -34.60 6.39 -1.20
N PRO A 19 -34.31 5.21 -0.64
CA PRO A 19 -34.91 3.98 -1.12
C PRO A 19 -36.37 3.89 -0.69
N ARG A 20 -37.21 3.21 -1.47
CA ARG A 20 -38.61 2.93 -1.15
C ARG A 20 -39.05 1.56 -1.64
N GLU A 21 -40.11 1.03 -1.05
CA GLU A 21 -40.80 -0.15 -1.57
C GLU A 21 -41.65 0.23 -2.79
N ALA A 22 -41.72 -0.65 -3.78
CA ALA A 22 -42.69 -0.55 -4.88
C ALA A 22 -44.11 -0.72 -4.32
N MET A 23 -45.01 0.13 -4.78
CA MET A 23 -46.43 -0.01 -4.47
C MET A 23 -46.99 -1.21 -5.21
N ARG A 24 -47.99 -1.86 -4.62
CA ARG A 24 -48.69 -2.97 -5.26
C ARG A 24 -49.26 -2.61 -6.63
N THR A 25 -49.80 -1.40 -6.76
CA THR A 25 -50.32 -0.87 -8.03
C THR A 25 -49.23 -0.63 -9.08
N GLU A 26 -47.98 -0.38 -8.68
CA GLU A 26 -46.85 -0.28 -9.60
C GLU A 26 -46.45 -1.68 -10.09
N LEU A 27 -46.37 -2.66 -9.19
CA LEU A 27 -46.08 -4.06 -9.53
C LEU A 27 -47.14 -4.67 -10.46
N ALA A 28 -48.41 -4.34 -10.22
CA ALA A 28 -49.55 -4.82 -11.01
C ALA A 28 -49.56 -4.35 -12.48
N LEU A 29 -48.65 -3.43 -12.86
CA LEU A 29 -48.45 -3.06 -14.28
C LEU A 29 -47.80 -4.18 -15.09
N CYS A 30 -47.06 -5.08 -14.43
CA CYS A 30 -46.29 -6.13 -15.09
C CYS A 30 -46.54 -7.52 -14.52
N HIS A 31 -47.06 -7.62 -13.30
CA HIS A 31 -47.26 -8.89 -12.60
C HIS A 31 -48.73 -9.08 -12.25
N THR A 32 -49.20 -10.33 -12.27
CA THR A 32 -50.56 -10.64 -11.83
C THR A 32 -50.67 -10.47 -10.30
N GLU A 33 -51.88 -10.14 -9.84
CA GLU A 33 -52.17 -10.06 -8.40
C GLU A 33 -51.87 -11.39 -7.69
N GLU A 34 -52.13 -12.52 -8.37
CA GLU A 34 -51.82 -13.86 -7.86
C GLU A 34 -50.31 -14.06 -7.66
N HIS A 35 -49.47 -13.61 -8.61
CA HIS A 35 -48.02 -13.70 -8.46
C HIS A 35 -47.50 -12.78 -7.34
N ILE A 36 -48.03 -11.57 -7.23
CA ILE A 36 -47.68 -10.65 -6.13
C ILE A 36 -48.02 -11.31 -4.78
N ASP A 37 -49.21 -11.87 -4.63
CA ASP A 37 -49.59 -12.60 -3.42
C ASP A 37 -48.74 -13.83 -3.18
N HIS A 38 -48.38 -14.57 -4.23
CA HIS A 38 -47.50 -15.73 -4.14
C HIS A 38 -46.13 -15.35 -3.56
N VAL A 39 -45.51 -14.27 -4.03
CA VAL A 39 -44.21 -13.81 -3.51
C VAL A 39 -44.30 -13.45 -2.02
N GLU A 40 -45.36 -12.77 -1.59
CA GLU A 40 -45.59 -12.44 -0.18
C GLU A 40 -45.75 -13.70 0.68
N LEU A 41 -46.63 -14.62 0.25
CA LEU A 41 -46.95 -15.83 1.00
C LEU A 41 -45.76 -16.80 1.06
N ALA A 42 -45.03 -16.98 -0.04
CA ALA A 42 -43.85 -17.84 -0.09
C ALA A 42 -42.71 -17.29 0.79
N SER A 43 -42.51 -15.97 0.80
CA SER A 43 -41.55 -15.33 1.71
C SER A 43 -41.94 -15.51 3.18
N GLN A 44 -43.23 -15.35 3.54
CA GLN A 44 -43.71 -15.61 4.89
C GLN A 44 -43.58 -17.10 5.30
N ALA A 45 -43.90 -18.01 4.39
CA ALA A 45 -43.78 -19.46 4.61
C ALA A 45 -42.33 -19.89 4.86
N ALA A 46 -41.36 -19.25 4.21
CA ALA A 46 -39.94 -19.46 4.49
C ALA A 46 -39.55 -19.10 5.94
N GLY A 47 -40.29 -18.20 6.59
CA GLY A 47 -40.14 -17.89 8.03
C GLY A 47 -40.97 -18.78 8.96
N ALA A 48 -42.10 -19.32 8.49
CA ALA A 48 -42.98 -20.19 9.27
C ALA A 48 -42.55 -21.66 9.28
N GLY A 49 -41.72 -22.08 8.32
CA GLY A 49 -41.09 -23.40 8.29
C GLY A 49 -40.10 -23.58 9.44
N GLY A 50 -40.61 -23.95 10.62
CA GLY A 50 -39.81 -24.34 11.77
C GLY A 50 -38.69 -25.30 11.36
N GLY A 51 -37.50 -25.04 11.90
CA GLY A 51 -36.26 -25.71 11.52
C GLY A 51 -36.41 -27.23 11.38
N GLY A 52 -35.92 -27.76 10.26
CA GLY A 52 -35.46 -29.14 10.23
C GLY A 52 -34.41 -29.37 11.33
N PRO A 53 -34.15 -30.62 11.73
CA PRO A 53 -33.22 -30.93 12.80
C PRO A 53 -31.83 -30.41 12.42
N GLY A 54 -31.43 -29.25 12.96
CA GLY A 54 -30.22 -28.54 12.56
C GLY A 54 -30.27 -27.00 12.67
N GLY A 55 -31.44 -26.37 12.83
CA GLY A 55 -31.53 -24.96 13.25
C GLY A 55 -31.09 -23.90 12.22
N GLY A 56 -30.84 -24.25 10.95
CA GLY A 56 -30.62 -23.29 9.86
C GLY A 56 -31.93 -22.87 9.17
N PRO A 57 -31.97 -21.68 8.53
CA PRO A 57 -33.10 -21.28 7.69
C PRO A 57 -33.34 -22.34 6.60
N ARG A 58 -34.59 -22.79 6.45
CA ARG A 58 -34.97 -23.73 5.39
C ARG A 58 -35.14 -22.93 4.10
N TYR A 59 -34.13 -22.95 3.23
CA TYR A 59 -34.28 -22.47 1.86
C TYR A 59 -35.35 -23.32 1.18
N LEU A 60 -36.43 -22.69 0.72
CA LEU A 60 -37.38 -23.35 -0.18
C LEU A 60 -36.73 -23.34 -1.57
N GLU A 61 -35.78 -24.23 -1.81
CA GLU A 61 -35.10 -24.30 -3.11
C GLU A 61 -36.06 -24.88 -4.14
N ASP A 62 -36.52 -24.05 -5.08
CA ASP A 62 -37.16 -24.54 -6.29
C ASP A 62 -36.08 -24.72 -7.36
N HIS A 63 -35.43 -25.88 -7.33
CA HIS A 63 -34.33 -26.22 -8.24
C HIS A 63 -34.73 -26.18 -9.73
N GLY A 64 -36.04 -26.21 -10.04
CA GLY A 64 -36.53 -26.06 -11.42
C GLY A 64 -36.59 -24.60 -11.89
N ALA A 65 -36.63 -23.64 -10.96
CA ALA A 65 -36.77 -22.22 -11.24
C ALA A 65 -35.53 -21.37 -10.90
N SER A 66 -34.48 -21.98 -10.32
CA SER A 66 -33.28 -21.28 -9.84
C SER A 66 -33.62 -20.17 -8.82
N LEU A 67 -34.32 -20.53 -7.75
CA LEU A 67 -34.76 -19.59 -6.71
C LEU A 67 -34.40 -20.08 -5.30
N TYR A 68 -34.19 -19.13 -4.40
CA TYR A 68 -34.13 -19.36 -2.96
C TYR A 68 -34.98 -18.32 -2.23
N TRP A 69 -35.67 -18.74 -1.16
CA TRP A 69 -36.59 -17.88 -0.41
C TRP A 69 -36.10 -17.66 1.02
N THR A 70 -36.35 -16.46 1.53
CA THR A 70 -36.09 -16.05 2.92
C THR A 70 -37.29 -15.28 3.46
N PRO A 71 -37.40 -15.10 4.79
CA PRO A 71 -38.45 -14.27 5.38
C PRO A 71 -38.43 -12.80 4.91
N GLY A 72 -37.29 -12.31 4.42
CA GLY A 72 -37.13 -10.95 3.91
C GLY A 72 -37.26 -10.82 2.38
N THR A 73 -37.46 -11.92 1.65
CA THR A 73 -37.45 -11.93 0.18
C THR A 73 -38.49 -10.98 -0.41
N ALA A 74 -39.74 -11.01 0.06
CA ALA A 74 -40.79 -10.15 -0.49
C ALA A 74 -40.48 -8.66 -0.28
N GLN A 75 -40.03 -8.29 0.92
CA GLN A 75 -39.62 -6.91 1.20
C GLN A 75 -38.43 -6.49 0.33
N ALA A 76 -37.40 -7.32 0.23
CA ALA A 76 -36.24 -7.03 -0.60
C ALA A 76 -36.63 -6.86 -2.08
N ALA A 77 -37.51 -7.71 -2.61
CA ALA A 77 -38.02 -7.60 -3.98
C ALA A 77 -38.80 -6.29 -4.21
N ARG A 78 -39.68 -5.90 -3.28
CA ARG A 78 -40.38 -4.61 -3.36
C ARG A 78 -39.41 -3.44 -3.27
N MET A 79 -38.40 -3.52 -2.40
CA MET A 79 -37.35 -2.49 -2.28
C MET A 79 -36.53 -2.37 -3.56
N ALA A 80 -36.16 -3.48 -4.20
CA ALA A 80 -35.41 -3.49 -5.45
C ALA A 80 -36.19 -2.76 -6.55
N ALA A 81 -37.44 -3.19 -6.82
CA ALA A 81 -38.29 -2.55 -7.81
C ALA A 81 -38.54 -1.06 -7.48
N GLY A 82 -38.84 -0.76 -6.22
CA GLY A 82 -39.12 0.61 -5.76
C GLY A 82 -37.93 1.56 -5.89
N CYS A 83 -36.70 1.07 -5.67
CA CYS A 83 -35.48 1.86 -5.87
C CYS A 83 -35.22 2.17 -7.35
N VAL A 84 -35.48 1.22 -8.25
CA VAL A 84 -35.34 1.47 -9.71
C VAL A 84 -36.41 2.48 -10.17
N ILE A 85 -37.65 2.34 -9.71
CA ILE A 85 -38.69 3.33 -9.98
C ILE A 85 -38.27 4.70 -9.44
N GLN A 86 -37.79 4.79 -8.20
CA GLN A 86 -37.35 6.06 -7.62
C GLN A 86 -36.22 6.71 -8.44
N ALA A 87 -35.28 5.93 -8.98
CA ALA A 87 -34.22 6.42 -9.85
C ALA A 87 -34.79 6.97 -11.17
N VAL A 88 -35.73 6.26 -11.80
CA VAL A 88 -36.47 6.72 -12.99
C VAL A 88 -37.20 8.03 -12.72
N GLN A 89 -37.95 8.10 -11.62
CA GLN A 89 -38.70 9.29 -11.25
C GLN A 89 -37.75 10.48 -11.10
N ALA A 90 -36.65 10.32 -10.37
CA ALA A 90 -35.67 11.39 -10.17
C ALA A 90 -35.00 11.87 -11.47
N VAL A 91 -34.77 10.98 -12.44
CA VAL A 91 -34.24 11.35 -13.77
C VAL A 91 -35.29 12.08 -14.60
N LEU A 92 -36.51 11.57 -14.65
CA LEU A 92 -37.59 12.15 -15.45
C LEU A 92 -38.05 13.52 -14.93
N THR A 93 -38.01 13.74 -13.60
CA THR A 93 -38.32 15.03 -12.99
C THR A 93 -37.14 16.01 -12.99
N GLY A 94 -35.98 15.59 -13.51
CA GLY A 94 -34.77 16.42 -13.55
C GLY A 94 -34.10 16.65 -12.19
N THR A 95 -34.45 15.86 -11.16
CA THR A 95 -33.78 15.91 -9.84
C THR A 95 -32.34 15.45 -9.94
N VAL A 96 -32.07 14.45 -10.79
CA VAL A 96 -30.73 14.04 -11.21
C VAL A 96 -30.71 13.86 -12.72
N LYS A 97 -29.54 13.99 -13.35
CA LYS A 97 -29.42 13.80 -14.82
C LYS A 97 -29.50 12.32 -15.23
N ARG A 98 -28.99 11.45 -14.37
CA ARG A 98 -28.78 10.01 -14.58
C ARG A 98 -28.58 9.33 -13.24
N ALA A 99 -28.80 8.01 -13.19
CA ALA A 99 -28.77 7.27 -11.93
C ALA A 99 -28.29 5.83 -12.10
N MET A 100 -27.78 5.25 -11.01
CA MET A 100 -27.59 3.81 -10.87
C MET A 100 -28.31 3.33 -9.60
N ALA A 101 -29.15 2.30 -9.74
CA ALA A 101 -29.81 1.61 -8.66
C ALA A 101 -29.04 0.31 -8.35
N VAL A 102 -28.32 0.31 -7.23
CA VAL A 102 -27.61 -0.87 -6.71
C VAL A 102 -28.60 -1.70 -5.90
N VAL A 103 -29.28 -2.64 -6.56
CA VAL A 103 -30.41 -3.40 -6.00
C VAL A 103 -30.16 -4.90 -6.02
N ARG A 104 -30.76 -5.61 -5.06
CA ARG A 104 -30.97 -7.06 -5.06
C ARG A 104 -32.31 -7.35 -4.37
N PRO A 105 -33.10 -8.35 -4.81
CA PRO A 105 -32.83 -9.29 -5.91
C PRO A 105 -32.85 -8.65 -7.31
N PRO A 106 -32.25 -9.31 -8.32
CA PRO A 106 -32.40 -8.93 -9.73
C PRO A 106 -33.86 -9.09 -10.19
N GLY A 107 -34.17 -8.67 -11.42
CA GLY A 107 -35.53 -8.63 -11.95
C GLY A 107 -35.74 -9.21 -13.35
N HIS A 108 -34.77 -9.17 -14.26
CA HIS A 108 -35.03 -9.35 -15.71
C HIS A 108 -35.58 -10.74 -16.14
N HIS A 109 -35.46 -11.77 -15.29
CA HIS A 109 -36.02 -13.10 -15.54
C HIS A 109 -37.46 -13.28 -15.05
N ALA A 110 -37.95 -12.43 -14.12
CA ALA A 110 -39.30 -12.56 -13.58
C ALA A 110 -40.32 -12.28 -14.69
N VAL A 111 -41.19 -13.26 -14.94
CA VAL A 111 -42.32 -13.17 -15.88
C VAL A 111 -43.59 -12.72 -15.14
N CYS A 112 -44.65 -12.39 -15.89
CA CYS A 112 -45.89 -11.82 -15.33
C CYS A 112 -46.52 -12.65 -14.20
N GLU A 113 -46.40 -13.97 -14.26
CA GLU A 113 -47.09 -14.91 -13.35
C GLU A 113 -46.13 -15.71 -12.47
N ARG A 114 -44.81 -15.48 -12.55
CA ARG A 114 -43.83 -16.39 -11.93
C ARG A 114 -42.47 -15.77 -11.69
N ALA A 115 -41.89 -16.06 -10.52
CA ALA A 115 -40.49 -15.81 -10.20
C ALA A 115 -39.58 -16.86 -10.85
N MET A 116 -38.39 -16.49 -11.30
CA MET A 116 -37.37 -17.42 -11.80
C MET A 116 -36.00 -16.72 -11.93
N GLY A 117 -34.91 -17.48 -11.99
CA GLY A 117 -33.56 -16.94 -12.24
C GLY A 117 -33.16 -15.89 -11.21
N PHE A 118 -33.35 -16.20 -9.91
CA PHE A 118 -33.17 -15.28 -8.78
C PHE A 118 -34.08 -14.03 -8.75
N CYS A 119 -34.97 -13.87 -9.73
CA CYS A 119 -35.83 -12.71 -9.90
C CYS A 119 -37.26 -12.97 -9.40
N PHE A 120 -37.78 -12.05 -8.58
CA PHE A 120 -39.13 -12.16 -8.01
C PHE A 120 -40.12 -11.19 -8.66
N PHE A 121 -39.70 -9.93 -8.84
CA PHE A 121 -40.40 -8.92 -9.62
C PHE A 121 -39.45 -8.36 -10.67
N ASN A 122 -39.98 -8.07 -11.85
CA ASN A 122 -39.21 -7.50 -12.95
C ASN A 122 -38.98 -5.99 -12.73
N ASN A 123 -37.86 -5.65 -12.11
CA ASN A 123 -37.51 -4.29 -11.72
C ASN A 123 -37.54 -3.30 -12.90
N VAL A 124 -36.89 -3.65 -14.01
CA VAL A 124 -36.77 -2.77 -15.19
C VAL A 124 -38.07 -2.67 -15.99
N ALA A 125 -38.84 -3.76 -16.13
CA ALA A 125 -40.13 -3.72 -16.83
C ALA A 125 -41.17 -2.92 -16.05
N VAL A 126 -41.22 -3.07 -14.72
CA VAL A 126 -42.10 -2.27 -13.85
C VAL A 126 -41.71 -0.80 -13.93
N ALA A 127 -40.42 -0.47 -13.82
CA ALA A 127 -39.96 0.91 -13.91
C ALA A 127 -40.24 1.56 -15.27
N ALA A 128 -40.08 0.84 -16.38
CA ALA A 128 -40.43 1.31 -17.72
C ALA A 128 -41.94 1.55 -17.86
N SER A 129 -42.77 0.66 -17.31
CA SER A 129 -44.23 0.79 -17.34
C SER A 129 -44.72 1.97 -16.47
N VAL A 130 -44.06 2.24 -15.34
CA VAL A 130 -44.30 3.45 -14.53
C VAL A 130 -43.83 4.69 -15.28
N ALA A 131 -42.69 4.65 -15.98
CA ALA A 131 -42.16 5.77 -16.74
C ALA A 131 -43.14 6.27 -17.80
N LEU A 132 -43.86 5.37 -18.49
CA LEU A 132 -44.88 5.75 -19.48
C LEU A 132 -46.10 6.49 -18.88
N GLN A 133 -46.26 6.49 -17.55
CA GLN A 133 -47.30 7.28 -16.88
C GLN A 133 -46.86 8.72 -16.61
N TYR A 134 -45.58 9.05 -16.81
CA TYR A 134 -45.07 10.41 -16.63
C TYR A 134 -45.45 11.30 -17.82
N PRO A 135 -45.91 12.54 -17.57
CA PRO A 135 -46.21 13.48 -18.65
C PRO A 135 -45.01 13.68 -19.58
N GLY A 136 -45.25 13.52 -20.88
CA GLY A 136 -44.23 13.73 -21.91
C GLY A 136 -43.36 12.51 -22.23
N VAL A 137 -43.47 11.40 -21.48
CA VAL A 137 -42.78 10.15 -21.80
C VAL A 137 -43.69 9.30 -22.68
N LYS A 138 -43.23 8.97 -23.89
CA LYS A 138 -43.96 8.15 -24.87
C LYS A 138 -43.20 6.88 -25.26
N ARG A 139 -41.86 6.92 -25.18
CA ARG A 139 -40.98 5.84 -25.64
C ARG A 139 -39.90 5.58 -24.60
N VAL A 140 -39.79 4.34 -24.15
CA VAL A 140 -38.74 3.91 -23.21
C VAL A 140 -37.93 2.81 -23.88
N ALA A 141 -36.61 2.91 -23.87
CA ALA A 141 -35.75 1.82 -24.30
C ALA A 141 -35.20 1.09 -23.06
N ILE A 142 -35.26 -0.24 -23.06
CA ILE A 142 -34.57 -1.11 -22.11
C ILE A 142 -33.42 -1.79 -22.87
N VAL A 143 -32.19 -1.55 -22.44
CA VAL A 143 -30.99 -2.23 -22.94
C VAL A 143 -30.52 -3.20 -21.87
N ASP A 144 -30.64 -4.49 -22.13
CA ASP A 144 -30.20 -5.58 -21.27
C ASP A 144 -28.86 -6.11 -21.79
N TRP A 145 -27.80 -5.85 -21.04
CA TRP A 145 -26.47 -6.36 -21.34
C TRP A 145 -26.03 -7.47 -20.39
N ASP A 146 -26.93 -7.93 -19.49
CA ASP A 146 -26.67 -9.11 -18.68
C ASP A 146 -26.40 -10.29 -19.61
N VAL A 147 -25.49 -11.19 -19.23
CA VAL A 147 -25.10 -12.29 -20.10
C VAL A 147 -26.26 -13.26 -20.36
N HIS A 148 -27.26 -13.27 -19.48
CA HIS A 148 -28.48 -14.05 -19.65
C HIS A 148 -29.55 -13.25 -20.37
N HIS A 149 -30.32 -13.93 -21.21
CA HIS A 149 -31.50 -13.31 -21.80
C HIS A 149 -32.49 -12.92 -20.71
N GLY A 150 -32.84 -11.64 -20.63
CA GLY A 150 -33.95 -11.10 -19.85
C GLY A 150 -35.32 -11.55 -20.36
N ASN A 151 -35.56 -12.86 -20.37
CA ASN A 151 -36.75 -13.48 -20.93
C ASN A 151 -38.05 -13.00 -20.27
N GLY A 152 -37.99 -12.63 -18.98
CA GLY A 152 -39.12 -12.04 -18.28
C GLY A 152 -39.46 -10.65 -18.81
N THR A 153 -38.44 -9.83 -19.02
CA THR A 153 -38.59 -8.49 -19.59
C THR A 153 -39.18 -8.56 -21.00
N GLN A 154 -38.68 -9.46 -21.85
CA GLN A 154 -39.24 -9.69 -23.18
C GLN A 154 -40.70 -10.17 -23.11
N ASP A 155 -41.01 -11.20 -22.30
CA ASP A 155 -42.36 -11.78 -22.22
C ASP A 155 -43.41 -10.77 -21.75
N ILE A 156 -43.08 -9.93 -20.76
CA ILE A 156 -43.98 -8.91 -20.24
C ILE A 156 -44.26 -7.82 -21.29
N LEU A 157 -43.26 -7.47 -22.10
CA LEU A 157 -43.27 -6.27 -22.94
C LEU A 157 -43.43 -6.53 -24.44
N GLU A 158 -43.39 -7.78 -24.91
CA GLU A 158 -43.33 -8.15 -26.33
C GLU A 158 -44.47 -7.59 -27.21
N LYS A 159 -45.57 -7.14 -26.61
CA LYS A 159 -46.73 -6.55 -27.31
C LYS A 159 -46.77 -5.01 -27.27
N ASN A 160 -45.87 -4.37 -26.52
CA ASN A 160 -45.91 -2.93 -26.26
C ASN A 160 -44.92 -2.17 -27.17
N PRO A 161 -45.37 -1.40 -28.18
CA PRO A 161 -44.47 -0.62 -29.05
C PRO A 161 -43.85 0.60 -28.36
N ASN A 162 -44.40 1.02 -27.22
CA ASN A 162 -43.90 2.18 -26.46
C ASN A 162 -42.74 1.80 -25.54
N ILE A 163 -42.37 0.51 -25.48
CA ILE A 163 -41.17 0.05 -24.78
C ILE A 163 -40.37 -0.84 -25.73
N LEU A 164 -39.19 -0.37 -26.13
CA LEU A 164 -38.23 -1.14 -26.92
C LEU A 164 -37.37 -1.99 -25.99
N THR A 165 -37.31 -3.29 -26.20
CA THR A 165 -36.43 -4.21 -25.47
C THR A 165 -35.28 -4.65 -26.37
N LEU A 166 -34.05 -4.41 -25.93
CA LEU A 166 -32.80 -4.81 -26.59
C LEU A 166 -32.02 -5.71 -25.62
N SER A 167 -31.72 -6.95 -25.98
CA SER A 167 -30.95 -7.86 -25.11
C SER A 167 -29.74 -8.45 -25.85
N LEU A 168 -28.56 -8.36 -25.24
CA LEU A 168 -27.31 -8.98 -25.72
C LEU A 168 -26.93 -10.09 -24.73
N HIS A 169 -26.97 -11.35 -25.16
CA HIS A 169 -26.87 -12.48 -24.23
C HIS A 169 -26.26 -13.72 -24.86
N ARG A 170 -25.67 -14.59 -24.05
CA ARG A 170 -25.23 -15.92 -24.49
C ARG A 170 -26.42 -16.79 -24.87
N TYR A 171 -26.29 -17.52 -25.96
CA TYR A 171 -27.39 -18.30 -26.54
C TYR A 171 -26.93 -19.61 -27.17
N GLY A 172 -27.77 -20.65 -27.05
CA GLY A 172 -27.50 -21.98 -27.58
C GLY A 172 -26.68 -22.87 -26.62
N ARG A 173 -26.41 -24.11 -27.05
CA ARG A 173 -25.67 -25.13 -26.27
C ARG A 173 -26.19 -25.38 -24.84
N GLY A 174 -27.47 -25.12 -24.59
CA GLY A 174 -28.07 -25.28 -23.27
C GLY A 174 -27.78 -24.15 -22.28
N PHE A 175 -27.22 -23.02 -22.73
CA PHE A 175 -27.03 -21.83 -21.89
C PHE A 175 -28.38 -21.30 -21.39
N TYR A 176 -28.49 -21.08 -20.08
CA TYR A 176 -29.73 -20.63 -19.44
C TYR A 176 -30.10 -19.21 -19.91
N PRO A 177 -31.38 -18.87 -20.15
CA PRO A 177 -32.58 -19.71 -20.03
C PRO A 177 -32.93 -20.49 -21.31
N GLY A 178 -32.11 -20.42 -22.36
CA GLY A 178 -32.35 -21.11 -23.65
C GLY A 178 -33.39 -20.44 -24.55
N THR A 179 -33.73 -19.17 -24.29
CA THR A 179 -34.65 -18.33 -25.10
C THR A 179 -33.92 -17.11 -25.64
N GLY A 180 -34.57 -16.28 -26.46
CA GLY A 180 -33.97 -15.03 -26.97
C GLY A 180 -33.37 -15.17 -28.36
N ALA A 181 -33.94 -16.02 -29.23
CA ALA A 181 -33.43 -16.13 -30.59
C ALA A 181 -33.56 -14.79 -31.36
N ALA A 182 -32.66 -14.54 -32.31
CA ALA A 182 -32.65 -13.30 -33.11
C ALA A 182 -33.99 -13.04 -33.82
N GLY A 183 -34.71 -14.10 -34.21
CA GLY A 183 -36.02 -14.06 -34.87
C GLY A 183 -37.20 -13.68 -33.96
N GLU A 184 -37.01 -13.63 -32.64
CA GLU A 184 -38.03 -13.23 -31.67
C GLU A 184 -38.15 -11.70 -31.63
N VAL A 185 -38.89 -11.14 -32.59
CA VAL A 185 -38.97 -9.69 -32.79
C VAL A 185 -40.16 -9.01 -32.09
N GLY A 186 -40.81 -9.67 -31.14
CA GLY A 186 -42.04 -9.19 -30.50
C GLY A 186 -43.31 -9.55 -31.27
N ARG A 187 -44.47 -9.22 -30.70
CA ARG A 187 -45.79 -9.68 -31.18
C ARG A 187 -46.80 -8.55 -31.32
N GLY A 188 -47.75 -8.73 -32.23
CA GLY A 188 -48.84 -7.78 -32.42
C GLY A 188 -48.32 -6.35 -32.67
N PRO A 189 -48.84 -5.33 -31.97
CA PRO A 189 -48.34 -3.96 -32.09
C PRO A 189 -46.87 -3.78 -31.68
N GLY A 190 -46.33 -4.62 -30.79
CA GLY A 190 -44.94 -4.61 -30.35
C GLY A 190 -43.96 -5.31 -31.31
N ARG A 191 -44.42 -5.83 -32.45
CA ARG A 191 -43.53 -6.44 -33.44
C ARG A 191 -42.53 -5.41 -34.00
N GLY A 192 -41.25 -5.75 -33.96
CA GLY A 192 -40.11 -4.88 -34.25
C GLY A 192 -39.48 -4.26 -33.00
N PHE A 193 -40.21 -4.20 -31.88
CA PHE A 193 -39.75 -3.52 -30.65
C PHE A 193 -39.13 -4.49 -29.63
N ASN A 194 -38.85 -5.73 -30.03
CA ASN A 194 -37.98 -6.64 -29.31
C ASN A 194 -36.80 -7.02 -30.19
N VAL A 195 -35.58 -6.84 -29.69
CA VAL A 195 -34.34 -7.04 -30.44
C VAL A 195 -33.39 -7.88 -29.62
N ASN A 196 -33.12 -9.09 -30.11
CA ASN A 196 -32.17 -10.01 -29.47
C ASN A 196 -30.87 -10.09 -30.26
N VAL A 197 -29.75 -10.01 -29.55
CA VAL A 197 -28.38 -10.28 -30.03
C VAL A 197 -27.87 -11.54 -29.32
N PRO A 198 -28.18 -12.74 -29.84
CA PRO A 198 -27.88 -14.00 -29.18
C PRO A 198 -26.46 -14.51 -29.50
N TRP A 199 -25.50 -14.33 -28.61
CA TRP A 199 -24.13 -14.81 -28.77
C TRP A 199 -24.04 -16.34 -28.79
N THR A 200 -23.90 -16.92 -29.99
CA THR A 200 -23.84 -18.37 -30.21
C THR A 200 -22.48 -19.00 -29.89
N ALA A 201 -21.45 -18.18 -29.69
CA ALA A 201 -20.09 -18.56 -29.35
C ALA A 201 -19.69 -17.99 -27.97
N PRO A 202 -18.81 -18.67 -27.21
CA PRO A 202 -18.27 -18.16 -25.95
C PRO A 202 -17.26 -17.03 -26.18
N ASP A 203 -16.69 -16.52 -25.09
CA ASP A 203 -15.57 -15.57 -25.09
C ASP A 203 -15.86 -14.31 -25.93
N ARG A 204 -17.05 -13.73 -25.76
CA ARG A 204 -17.34 -12.41 -26.36
C ARG A 204 -16.60 -11.32 -25.59
N LYS A 205 -15.88 -10.47 -26.30
CA LYS A 205 -15.01 -9.41 -25.79
C LYS A 205 -15.65 -8.04 -26.00
N ASP A 206 -14.99 -7.00 -25.47
CA ASP A 206 -15.39 -5.60 -25.66
C ASP A 206 -15.70 -5.28 -27.13
N VAL A 207 -14.86 -5.75 -28.05
CA VAL A 207 -14.96 -5.43 -29.49
C VAL A 207 -16.19 -6.07 -30.16
N ASP A 208 -16.68 -7.19 -29.63
CA ASP A 208 -17.90 -7.84 -30.11
C ASP A 208 -19.14 -7.05 -29.70
N TYR A 209 -19.16 -6.55 -28.46
CA TYR A 209 -20.23 -5.68 -27.97
C TYR A 209 -20.21 -4.33 -28.67
N VAL A 210 -19.02 -3.79 -28.93
CA VAL A 210 -18.85 -2.58 -29.74
C VAL A 210 -19.42 -2.76 -31.15
N ALA A 211 -19.19 -3.92 -31.78
CA ALA A 211 -19.78 -4.25 -33.07
C ALA A 211 -21.31 -4.35 -33.00
N ALA A 212 -21.86 -5.02 -31.98
CA ALA A 212 -23.31 -5.06 -31.77
C ALA A 212 -23.91 -3.68 -31.56
N PHE A 213 -23.24 -2.82 -30.78
CA PHE A 213 -23.69 -1.46 -30.54
C PHE A 213 -23.71 -0.64 -31.81
N SER A 214 -22.63 -0.70 -32.59
CA SER A 214 -22.47 0.09 -33.81
C SER A 214 -23.43 -0.34 -34.93
N LEU A 215 -23.67 -1.65 -35.08
CA LEU A 215 -24.45 -2.19 -36.20
C LEU A 215 -25.94 -2.39 -35.87
N VAL A 216 -26.30 -2.52 -34.60
CA VAL A 216 -27.67 -2.85 -34.18
C VAL A 216 -28.18 -1.88 -33.12
N VAL A 217 -27.56 -1.81 -31.94
CA VAL A 217 -28.15 -1.09 -30.79
C VAL A 217 -28.31 0.39 -31.08
N GLU A 218 -27.25 1.08 -31.51
CA GLU A 218 -27.30 2.53 -31.77
C GLU A 218 -28.17 2.91 -32.95
N PRO A 219 -28.13 2.22 -34.11
CA PRO A 219 -29.07 2.50 -35.19
C PRO A 219 -30.53 2.31 -34.78
N VAL A 220 -30.85 1.24 -34.04
CA VAL A 220 -32.21 0.99 -33.52
C VAL A 220 -32.62 2.10 -32.55
N LEU A 221 -31.77 2.46 -31.58
CA LEU A 221 -32.06 3.53 -30.62
C LEU A 221 -32.21 4.90 -31.31
N THR A 222 -31.41 5.16 -32.35
CA THR A 222 -31.51 6.39 -33.15
C THR A 222 -32.85 6.47 -33.86
N ALA A 223 -33.29 5.37 -34.48
CA ALA A 223 -34.57 5.32 -35.17
C ALA A 223 -35.77 5.33 -34.20
N TYR A 224 -35.61 4.74 -33.01
CA TYR A 224 -36.65 4.71 -31.99
C TYR A 224 -36.81 6.03 -31.23
N ASP A 225 -35.72 6.79 -31.06
CA ASP A 225 -35.69 8.09 -30.38
C ASP A 225 -36.35 8.04 -28.98
N PRO A 226 -35.77 7.30 -28.01
CA PRO A 226 -36.39 7.11 -26.70
C PRO A 226 -36.38 8.39 -25.84
N ASP A 227 -37.39 8.55 -24.97
CA ASP A 227 -37.48 9.62 -23.97
C ASP A 227 -36.70 9.30 -22.68
N LEU A 228 -36.39 8.01 -22.47
CA LEU A 228 -35.65 7.44 -21.34
C LEU A 228 -34.96 6.14 -21.79
N VAL A 229 -33.72 5.94 -21.35
CA VAL A 229 -33.01 4.65 -21.48
C VAL A 229 -32.85 4.02 -20.10
N LEU A 230 -33.36 2.81 -19.95
CA LEU A 230 -33.15 1.92 -18.81
C LEU A 230 -32.15 0.85 -19.20
N VAL A 231 -31.23 0.52 -18.30
CA VAL A 231 -30.26 -0.55 -18.52
C VAL A 231 -30.47 -1.63 -17.47
N ALA A 232 -30.78 -2.85 -17.92
CA ALA A 232 -30.67 -4.05 -17.10
C ALA A 232 -29.17 -4.38 -17.02
N ALA A 233 -28.55 -3.91 -15.94
CA ALA A 233 -27.11 -3.81 -15.80
C ALA A 233 -26.55 -5.03 -15.06
N GLY A 234 -26.55 -6.17 -15.74
CA GLY A 234 -25.80 -7.35 -15.33
C GLY A 234 -24.30 -7.19 -15.60
N PHE A 235 -23.46 -7.75 -14.75
CA PHE A 235 -22.00 -7.71 -14.92
C PHE A 235 -21.38 -9.10 -15.01
N ASP A 236 -22.17 -10.10 -15.34
CA ASP A 236 -21.78 -11.50 -15.47
C ASP A 236 -21.21 -11.85 -16.85
N ALA A 237 -21.29 -10.96 -17.85
CA ALA A 237 -20.50 -11.09 -19.09
C ALA A 237 -19.03 -10.63 -18.92
N ALA A 238 -18.66 -10.15 -17.73
CA ALA A 238 -17.34 -9.63 -17.46
C ALA A 238 -16.27 -10.73 -17.39
N ASP A 239 -15.04 -10.38 -17.79
CA ASP A 239 -13.88 -11.27 -17.69
C ASP A 239 -13.66 -11.69 -16.22
N GLY A 240 -13.60 -13.00 -15.99
CA GLY A 240 -13.47 -13.60 -14.66
C GLY A 240 -14.77 -13.81 -13.89
N ASP A 241 -15.95 -13.53 -14.48
CA ASP A 241 -17.21 -14.00 -13.91
C ASP A 241 -17.36 -15.53 -14.05
N PRO A 242 -17.83 -16.26 -13.01
CA PRO A 242 -17.92 -17.72 -13.07
C PRO A 242 -19.04 -18.27 -13.97
N VAL A 243 -19.96 -17.45 -14.46
CA VAL A 243 -21.16 -17.91 -15.19
C VAL A 243 -21.15 -17.52 -16.66
N GLY A 244 -20.81 -16.27 -17.00
CA GLY A 244 -21.10 -15.74 -18.35
C GLY A 244 -20.21 -16.22 -19.49
N ASP A 245 -19.03 -16.76 -19.20
CA ASP A 245 -18.11 -17.30 -20.24
C ASP A 245 -17.87 -16.28 -21.37
N CYS A 246 -17.68 -15.02 -20.96
CA CYS A 246 -17.38 -13.85 -21.79
C CYS A 246 -16.23 -13.06 -21.13
N SER A 247 -15.69 -12.10 -21.85
CA SER A 247 -14.45 -11.40 -21.50
C SER A 247 -14.61 -9.89 -21.60
N LEU A 248 -15.71 -9.33 -21.09
CA LEU A 248 -15.92 -7.89 -21.06
C LEU A 248 -15.10 -7.26 -19.95
N THR A 249 -14.40 -6.17 -20.27
CA THR A 249 -13.63 -5.42 -19.30
C THR A 249 -14.51 -4.35 -18.63
N PRO A 250 -14.12 -3.81 -17.46
CA PRO A 250 -14.72 -2.60 -16.91
C PRO A 250 -14.72 -1.43 -17.92
N GLY A 251 -13.71 -1.36 -18.79
CA GLY A 251 -13.65 -0.41 -19.90
C GLY A 251 -14.76 -0.63 -20.93
N GLY A 252 -15.04 -1.88 -21.33
CA GLY A 252 -16.14 -2.23 -22.22
C GLY A 252 -17.50 -1.75 -21.70
N TYR A 253 -17.81 -2.01 -20.43
CA TYR A 253 -19.05 -1.52 -19.80
C TYR A 253 -19.12 0.01 -19.73
N ALA A 254 -18.01 0.68 -19.43
CA ALA A 254 -17.93 2.13 -19.45
C ALA A 254 -18.13 2.71 -20.85
N TRP A 255 -17.58 2.08 -21.88
CA TRP A 255 -17.82 2.47 -23.28
C TRP A 255 -19.29 2.34 -23.65
N MET A 256 -19.93 1.18 -23.36
CA MET A 256 -21.36 0.99 -23.62
C MET A 256 -22.21 2.03 -22.89
N THR A 257 -21.89 2.31 -21.62
CA THR A 257 -22.57 3.37 -20.83
C THR A 257 -22.47 4.72 -21.52
N GLU A 258 -21.29 5.07 -22.04
CA GLU A 258 -21.09 6.34 -22.76
C GLU A 258 -21.94 6.43 -24.03
N ARG A 259 -22.00 5.35 -24.82
CA ARG A 259 -22.81 5.32 -26.03
C ARG A 259 -24.29 5.56 -25.73
N LEU A 260 -24.81 4.95 -24.66
CA LEU A 260 -26.20 5.11 -24.25
C LEU A 260 -26.54 6.54 -23.78
N LEU A 261 -25.56 7.28 -23.25
CA LEU A 261 -25.76 8.68 -22.82
C LEU A 261 -26.03 9.65 -23.99
N ARG A 262 -25.84 9.22 -25.24
CA ARG A 262 -26.14 10.02 -26.44
C ARG A 262 -27.64 10.10 -26.74
N PHE A 263 -28.42 9.20 -26.16
CA PHE A 263 -29.86 9.09 -26.38
C PHE A 263 -30.66 9.72 -25.23
N ALA A 264 -31.94 9.99 -25.46
CA ALA A 264 -32.86 10.53 -24.44
C ALA A 264 -32.34 11.80 -23.73
N GLY A 265 -31.49 12.60 -24.38
CA GLY A 265 -30.83 13.76 -23.74
C GLY A 265 -29.96 13.39 -22.54
N GLY A 266 -29.43 12.16 -22.49
CA GLY A 266 -28.63 11.64 -21.38
C GLY A 266 -29.43 11.09 -20.20
N LYS A 267 -30.77 11.01 -20.31
CA LYS A 267 -31.64 10.38 -19.31
C LYS A 267 -31.46 8.87 -19.31
N VAL A 268 -30.47 8.41 -18.54
CA VAL A 268 -30.07 7.00 -18.42
C VAL A 268 -30.17 6.54 -16.97
N VAL A 269 -30.76 5.37 -16.74
CA VAL A 269 -30.83 4.69 -15.44
C VAL A 269 -30.29 3.26 -15.55
N LEU A 270 -29.25 2.93 -14.79
CA LEU A 270 -28.73 1.56 -14.67
C LEU A 270 -29.37 0.88 -13.46
N ALA A 271 -29.88 -0.34 -13.62
CA ALA A 271 -30.41 -1.17 -12.53
C ALA A 271 -29.61 -2.47 -12.45
N LEU A 272 -29.01 -2.75 -11.29
CA LEU A 272 -28.20 -3.95 -11.11
C LEU A 272 -29.01 -5.25 -11.32
N GLU A 273 -28.50 -6.15 -12.17
CA GLU A 273 -29.04 -7.50 -12.40
C GLU A 273 -28.04 -8.58 -11.89
N GLY A 274 -27.44 -9.39 -12.78
CA GLY A 274 -26.43 -10.40 -12.50
C GLY A 274 -25.01 -9.86 -12.25
N GLY A 275 -24.06 -10.79 -12.04
CA GLY A 275 -22.67 -10.50 -11.68
C GLY A 275 -22.27 -11.20 -10.39
N TYR A 276 -21.48 -12.27 -10.52
CA TYR A 276 -21.24 -13.25 -9.46
C TYR A 276 -19.77 -13.26 -9.00
N ASN A 277 -18.85 -12.71 -9.79
CA ASN A 277 -17.53 -12.31 -9.29
C ASN A 277 -17.61 -10.93 -8.62
N THR A 278 -17.68 -10.91 -7.28
CA THR A 278 -17.91 -9.68 -6.52
C THR A 278 -16.88 -8.57 -6.73
N GLY A 279 -15.62 -8.92 -7.03
CA GLY A 279 -14.55 -7.96 -7.32
C GLY A 279 -14.73 -7.32 -8.69
N VAL A 280 -14.87 -8.14 -9.72
CA VAL A 280 -15.04 -7.68 -11.11
C VAL A 280 -16.37 -6.93 -11.29
N THR A 281 -17.47 -7.45 -10.75
CA THR A 281 -18.78 -6.78 -10.76
C THR A 281 -18.71 -5.40 -10.12
N ALA A 282 -17.94 -5.24 -9.03
CA ALA A 282 -17.76 -3.94 -8.39
C ALA A 282 -16.91 -2.98 -9.25
N ALA A 283 -15.87 -3.48 -9.92
CA ALA A 283 -15.04 -2.69 -10.83
C ALA A 283 -15.83 -2.21 -12.05
N CYS A 284 -16.61 -3.09 -12.70
CA CYS A 284 -17.48 -2.73 -13.82
C CYS A 284 -18.53 -1.69 -13.41
N ALA A 285 -19.19 -1.87 -12.27
CA ALA A 285 -20.12 -0.89 -11.73
C ALA A 285 -19.45 0.47 -11.46
N ALA A 286 -18.24 0.47 -10.88
CA ALA A 286 -17.48 1.71 -10.65
C ALA A 286 -17.13 2.42 -11.96
N ALA A 287 -16.74 1.68 -12.99
CA ALA A 287 -16.48 2.20 -14.33
C ALA A 287 -17.74 2.85 -14.94
N CYS A 288 -18.90 2.17 -14.87
CA CYS A 288 -20.18 2.74 -15.29
C CYS A 288 -20.54 4.01 -14.51
N VAL A 289 -20.44 4.00 -13.17
CA VAL A 289 -20.76 5.18 -12.34
C VAL A 289 -19.85 6.35 -12.67
N ARG A 290 -18.55 6.10 -12.90
CA ARG A 290 -17.61 7.14 -13.36
C ARG A 290 -18.08 7.74 -14.68
N THR A 291 -18.44 6.93 -15.67
CA THR A 291 -19.02 7.42 -16.94
C THR A 291 -20.35 8.17 -16.73
N LEU A 292 -21.19 7.72 -15.80
CA LEU A 292 -22.40 8.44 -15.38
C LEU A 292 -22.13 9.73 -14.59
N LEU A 293 -20.91 10.03 -14.18
CA LEU A 293 -20.56 11.32 -13.58
C LEU A 293 -19.87 12.22 -14.60
N ASP A 294 -18.93 11.65 -15.35
CA ASP A 294 -18.01 12.36 -16.24
C ASP A 294 -18.55 12.53 -17.68
N GLY A 295 -19.48 11.67 -18.10
CA GLY A 295 -20.02 11.67 -19.48
C GLY A 295 -18.99 11.21 -20.50
N ALA A 296 -19.06 11.75 -21.72
CA ALA A 296 -18.15 11.40 -22.84
C ALA A 296 -16.69 11.83 -22.65
N THR A 297 -16.33 12.36 -21.47
CA THR A 297 -14.95 12.73 -21.13
C THR A 297 -14.13 11.55 -20.62
N SER A 298 -14.76 10.40 -20.35
CA SER A 298 -14.15 9.22 -19.74
C SER A 298 -14.05 8.01 -20.68
N THR A 299 -14.08 8.19 -22.01
CA THR A 299 -14.05 7.07 -22.97
C THR A 299 -12.80 6.21 -22.78
N PRO A 300 -12.93 4.93 -22.40
CA PRO A 300 -11.79 4.04 -22.27
C PRO A 300 -11.22 3.70 -23.66
N LEU A 301 -9.92 3.43 -23.72
CA LEU A 301 -9.28 2.95 -24.94
C LEU A 301 -9.88 1.60 -25.33
N LEU A 302 -10.36 1.49 -26.56
CA LEU A 302 -10.80 0.22 -27.11
C LEU A 302 -9.59 -0.69 -27.42
N PRO A 303 -9.71 -2.00 -27.18
CA PRO A 303 -8.71 -2.99 -27.59
C PRO A 303 -8.32 -2.95 -29.07
N ASP A 304 -7.08 -3.38 -29.40
CA ASP A 304 -6.59 -3.56 -30.80
C ASP A 304 -7.26 -4.73 -31.53
N THR A 305 -8.03 -5.54 -30.83
CA THR A 305 -8.60 -6.75 -31.40
C THR A 305 -9.75 -6.42 -32.33
N GLN A 306 -9.86 -7.12 -33.46
CA GLN A 306 -11.07 -7.05 -34.28
C GLN A 306 -12.10 -8.08 -33.79
N PRO A 307 -13.41 -7.83 -34.01
CA PRO A 307 -14.43 -8.84 -33.80
C PRO A 307 -14.16 -10.08 -34.66
N ASP A 308 -14.39 -11.27 -34.11
CA ASP A 308 -14.12 -12.52 -34.82
C ASP A 308 -15.19 -12.86 -35.88
N THR A 309 -14.93 -13.91 -36.68
CA THR A 309 -15.87 -14.37 -37.70
C THR A 309 -17.19 -14.89 -37.12
N ALA A 310 -17.20 -15.41 -35.89
CA ALA A 310 -18.41 -15.87 -35.24
C ALA A 310 -19.32 -14.69 -34.88
N THR A 311 -18.75 -13.59 -34.37
CA THR A 311 -19.44 -12.31 -34.16
C THR A 311 -19.99 -11.78 -35.46
N LYS A 312 -19.18 -11.74 -36.54
CA LYS A 312 -19.65 -11.25 -37.84
C LYS A 312 -20.88 -12.01 -38.32
N ARG A 313 -20.83 -13.35 -38.33
CA ARG A 313 -21.96 -14.20 -38.75
C ARG A 313 -23.19 -14.03 -37.87
N ASN A 314 -22.99 -13.90 -36.56
CA ASN A 314 -24.08 -13.68 -35.62
C ASN A 314 -24.77 -12.33 -35.86
N LEU A 315 -23.98 -11.26 -35.96
CA LEU A 315 -24.49 -9.92 -36.21
C LEU A 315 -25.08 -9.78 -37.60
N GLU A 316 -24.58 -10.50 -38.62
CA GLU A 316 -25.22 -10.56 -39.93
C GLU A 316 -26.66 -11.08 -39.80
N GLN A 317 -26.87 -12.19 -39.09
CA GLN A 317 -28.21 -12.75 -38.88
C GLN A 317 -29.13 -11.77 -38.13
N VAL A 318 -28.64 -11.15 -37.06
CA VAL A 318 -29.40 -10.15 -36.29
C VAL A 318 -29.74 -8.97 -37.19
N TYR A 319 -28.76 -8.45 -37.92
CA TYR A 319 -28.91 -7.35 -38.85
C TYR A 319 -29.99 -7.64 -39.89
N MET A 320 -29.93 -8.79 -40.58
CA MET A 320 -30.95 -9.19 -41.55
C MET A 320 -32.35 -9.23 -40.95
N THR A 321 -32.46 -9.73 -39.72
CA THR A 321 -33.75 -9.85 -39.03
C THR A 321 -34.31 -8.48 -38.67
N GLN A 322 -33.46 -7.60 -38.13
CA GLN A 322 -33.87 -6.28 -37.66
C GLN A 322 -34.04 -5.26 -38.78
N ARG A 323 -33.38 -5.46 -39.92
CA ARG A 323 -33.49 -4.58 -41.10
C ARG A 323 -34.90 -4.50 -41.68
N ALA A 324 -35.75 -5.50 -41.42
CA ALA A 324 -37.17 -5.50 -41.77
C ALA A 324 -38.01 -4.52 -40.93
N HIS A 325 -37.48 -4.08 -39.78
CA HIS A 325 -38.17 -3.26 -38.79
C HIS A 325 -37.50 -1.89 -38.59
N TRP A 326 -36.18 -1.82 -38.74
CA TRP A 326 -35.38 -0.62 -38.45
C TRP A 326 -34.44 -0.25 -39.61
N PRO A 327 -34.20 1.05 -39.84
CA PRO A 327 -33.18 1.52 -40.77
C PRO A 327 -31.79 1.44 -40.09
N LEU A 328 -31.09 0.32 -40.27
CA LEU A 328 -29.80 0.08 -39.60
C LEU A 328 -28.59 0.75 -40.28
N CYS A 329 -28.70 1.19 -41.55
CA CYS A 329 -27.66 1.94 -42.25
C CYS A 329 -27.82 3.46 -42.12
N CYS A 330 -26.70 4.16 -41.92
CA CYS A 330 -26.58 5.63 -42.08
C CYS A 330 -26.39 6.08 -43.54
N ALA A 331 -26.00 5.16 -44.44
CA ALA A 331 -25.81 5.47 -45.85
C ALA A 331 -27.15 5.70 -46.57
N ALA A 332 -27.31 6.91 -47.08
CA ALA A 332 -28.47 7.34 -47.87
C ALA A 332 -28.82 6.34 -48.99
N GLN A 333 -30.13 6.09 -49.12
CA GLN A 333 -30.84 5.40 -50.20
C GLN A 333 -30.04 5.33 -51.53
N ARG A 334 -29.26 4.27 -51.71
CA ARG A 334 -28.64 3.88 -52.99
C ARG A 334 -29.40 2.69 -53.57
N PRO A 335 -29.40 2.51 -54.91
CA PRO A 335 -30.30 1.55 -55.57
C PRO A 335 -30.01 0.10 -55.15
N ALA A 336 -31.06 -0.74 -55.23
CA ALA A 336 -31.17 -2.12 -54.73
C ALA A 336 -29.86 -2.93 -54.69
N ARG A 337 -29.17 -2.88 -53.54
CA ARG A 337 -28.12 -3.85 -53.17
C ARG A 337 -28.78 -5.03 -52.42
N SER A 338 -28.14 -6.19 -52.42
CA SER A 338 -28.59 -7.30 -51.57
C SER A 338 -28.38 -6.92 -50.09
N LEU A 339 -29.22 -7.44 -49.19
CA LEU A 339 -29.06 -7.18 -47.76
C LEU A 339 -27.69 -7.61 -47.23
N ALA A 340 -27.13 -8.71 -47.76
CA ALA A 340 -25.77 -9.16 -47.44
C ALA A 340 -24.70 -8.12 -47.84
N ALA A 341 -24.85 -7.48 -49.00
CA ALA A 341 -23.92 -6.41 -49.40
C ALA A 341 -24.09 -5.15 -48.55
N GLU A 342 -25.32 -4.81 -48.12
CA GLU A 342 -25.56 -3.72 -47.16
C GLU A 342 -24.87 -4.00 -45.82
N PHE A 343 -24.99 -5.23 -45.30
CA PHE A 343 -24.32 -5.62 -44.06
C PHE A 343 -22.80 -5.58 -44.20
N GLU A 344 -22.23 -6.11 -45.29
CA GLU A 344 -20.79 -6.09 -45.51
C GLU A 344 -20.24 -4.66 -45.54
N GLU A 345 -20.94 -3.74 -46.21
CA GLU A 345 -20.57 -2.32 -46.22
C GLU A 345 -20.63 -1.70 -44.81
N ALA A 346 -21.71 -1.94 -44.07
CA ALA A 346 -21.84 -1.48 -42.68
C ALA A 346 -20.76 -2.08 -41.77
N TRP A 347 -20.40 -3.34 -41.97
CA TRP A 347 -19.32 -4.03 -41.25
C TRP A 347 -17.97 -3.35 -41.52
N GLN A 348 -17.64 -3.07 -42.78
CA GLN A 348 -16.39 -2.40 -43.13
C GLN A 348 -16.36 -0.95 -42.63
N GLU A 349 -17.47 -0.21 -42.73
CA GLU A 349 -17.59 1.14 -42.20
C GLU A 349 -17.41 1.15 -40.67
N MET A 350 -18.01 0.19 -39.97
CA MET A 350 -17.80 0.01 -38.53
C MET A 350 -16.32 -0.25 -38.23
N LEU A 351 -15.64 -1.18 -38.93
CA LEU A 351 -14.21 -1.44 -38.70
C LEU A 351 -13.36 -0.19 -38.91
N HIS A 352 -13.67 0.60 -39.96
CA HIS A 352 -12.99 1.86 -40.23
C HIS A 352 -13.21 2.89 -39.11
N HIS A 353 -14.46 3.06 -38.65
CA HIS A 353 -14.78 3.94 -37.54
C HIS A 353 -14.12 3.50 -36.23
N LEU A 354 -14.03 2.20 -35.97
CA LEU A 354 -13.33 1.67 -34.80
C LEU A 354 -11.83 1.96 -34.83
N ALA A 355 -11.18 1.77 -35.98
CA ALA A 355 -9.78 2.13 -36.15
C ALA A 355 -9.56 3.63 -35.95
N ALA A 356 -10.43 4.48 -36.51
CA ALA A 356 -10.37 5.93 -36.37
C ALA A 356 -10.63 6.39 -34.92
N GLU A 357 -11.62 5.81 -34.24
CA GLU A 357 -11.94 6.12 -32.84
C GLU A 357 -10.81 5.68 -31.93
N ARG A 358 -10.22 4.51 -32.15
CA ARG A 358 -9.03 4.06 -31.41
C ARG A 358 -7.84 4.98 -31.61
N ALA A 359 -7.56 5.41 -32.84
CA ALA A 359 -6.50 6.39 -33.10
C ALA A 359 -6.77 7.74 -32.41
N ARG A 360 -8.02 8.19 -32.40
CA ARG A 360 -8.44 9.43 -31.71
C ARG A 360 -8.28 9.32 -30.20
N LEU A 361 -8.75 8.22 -29.61
CA LEU A 361 -8.64 7.96 -28.18
C LEU A 361 -7.19 7.78 -27.76
N GLY A 362 -6.37 7.08 -28.55
CA GLY A 362 -4.93 6.94 -28.31
C GLY A 362 -4.25 8.30 -28.11
N ARG A 363 -4.48 9.24 -29.04
CA ARG A 363 -3.99 10.62 -28.92
C ARG A 363 -4.57 11.36 -27.72
N PHE A 364 -5.87 11.20 -27.43
CA PHE A 364 -6.49 11.85 -26.29
C PHE A 364 -5.90 11.38 -24.96
N HIS A 365 -5.71 10.07 -24.79
CA HIS A 365 -5.12 9.49 -23.59
C HIS A 365 -3.65 9.85 -23.43
N GLU A 366 -2.89 9.91 -24.52
CA GLU A 366 -1.52 10.41 -24.51
C GLU A 366 -1.47 11.87 -24.02
N VAL A 367 -2.32 12.75 -24.55
CA VAL A 367 -2.44 14.14 -24.10
C VAL A 367 -2.90 14.22 -22.64
N ALA A 368 -3.86 13.40 -22.22
CA ALA A 368 -4.33 13.37 -20.83
C ALA A 368 -3.24 12.88 -19.87
N ALA A 369 -2.45 11.88 -20.26
CA ALA A 369 -1.31 11.40 -19.50
C ALA A 369 -0.22 12.49 -19.37
N LEU A 370 0.07 13.22 -20.44
CA LEU A 370 0.98 14.37 -20.41
C LEU A 370 0.47 15.48 -19.48
N ARG A 371 -0.83 15.81 -19.53
CA ARG A 371 -1.45 16.79 -18.63
C ARG A 371 -1.38 16.38 -17.16
N ARG A 372 -1.60 15.09 -16.84
CA ARG A 372 -1.44 14.58 -15.46
C ARG A 372 0.01 14.66 -14.99
N ARG A 373 0.97 14.29 -15.85
CA ARG A 373 2.41 14.41 -15.55
C ARG A 373 2.80 15.87 -15.33
N LEU A 374 2.24 16.80 -16.11
CA LEU A 374 2.44 18.23 -15.92
C LEU A 374 1.88 18.71 -14.58
N ALA A 375 0.63 18.39 -14.25
CA ALA A 375 0.01 18.77 -12.98
C ALA A 375 0.77 18.20 -11.76
N ALA A 376 1.21 16.95 -11.83
CA ALA A 376 2.04 16.34 -10.79
C ALA A 376 3.41 17.03 -10.67
N ALA A 377 4.01 17.45 -11.78
CA ALA A 377 5.25 18.22 -11.78
C ALA A 377 5.06 19.62 -11.17
N GLU A 378 3.93 20.28 -11.46
CA GLU A 378 3.56 21.57 -10.86
C GLU A 378 3.35 21.45 -9.35
N GLU A 379 2.68 20.39 -8.89
CA GLU A 379 2.49 20.12 -7.46
C GLU A 379 3.82 19.80 -6.77
N ALA A 380 4.68 18.98 -7.38
CA ALA A 380 6.01 18.68 -6.87
C ALA A 380 6.89 19.95 -6.77
N LEU A 381 6.79 20.85 -7.76
CA LEU A 381 7.49 22.14 -7.75
C LEU A 381 6.98 23.04 -6.61
N ALA A 382 5.66 23.10 -6.39
CA ALA A 382 5.06 23.84 -5.28
C ALA A 382 5.51 23.29 -3.92
N ALA A 383 5.54 21.96 -3.76
CA ALA A 383 6.03 21.29 -2.56
C ALA A 383 7.53 21.58 -2.31
N ALA A 384 8.36 21.53 -3.35
CA ALA A 384 9.78 21.86 -3.26
C ALA A 384 10.00 23.33 -2.86
N ALA A 385 9.22 24.26 -3.41
CA ALA A 385 9.26 25.67 -3.02
C ALA A 385 8.90 25.88 -1.54
N ALA A 386 7.86 25.18 -1.05
CA ALA A 386 7.47 25.22 0.36
C ALA A 386 8.57 24.67 1.29
N GLN A 387 9.24 23.57 0.89
CA GLN A 387 10.37 23.03 1.63
C GLN A 387 11.56 24.00 1.67
N ALA A 388 11.89 24.64 0.54
CA ALA A 388 12.95 25.64 0.47
C ALA A 388 12.68 26.85 1.39
N ALA A 389 11.44 27.35 1.40
CA ALA A 389 11.03 28.43 2.29
C ALA A 389 11.17 28.04 3.77
N LYS A 390 10.79 26.81 4.14
CA LYS A 390 10.96 26.27 5.50
C LYS A 390 12.44 26.18 5.89
N LEU A 391 13.30 25.72 4.99
CA LEU A 391 14.74 25.64 5.24
C LEU A 391 15.36 27.03 5.45
N GLU A 392 14.91 28.04 4.71
CA GLU A 392 15.39 29.41 4.90
C GLU A 392 14.96 29.99 6.25
N GLN A 393 13.72 29.74 6.69
CA GLN A 393 13.26 30.13 8.03
C GLN A 393 14.12 29.50 9.13
N LEU A 394 14.43 28.21 9.01
CA LEU A 394 15.31 27.51 9.95
C LEU A 394 16.72 28.12 9.97
N ARG A 395 17.31 28.40 8.81
CA ARG A 395 18.62 29.08 8.71
C ARG A 395 18.62 30.47 9.35
N ARG A 396 17.53 31.23 9.21
CA ARG A 396 17.36 32.54 9.86
C ARG A 396 17.26 32.40 11.39
N ALA A 397 16.51 31.40 11.88
CA ALA A 397 16.41 31.11 13.31
C ALA A 397 17.77 30.72 13.91
N GLU A 398 18.55 29.89 13.21
CA GLU A 398 19.88 29.47 13.66
C GLU A 398 20.85 30.65 13.76
N ARG A 399 20.85 31.56 12.78
CA ARG A 399 21.66 32.80 12.82
C ARG A 399 21.31 33.67 14.04
N ARG A 400 20.01 33.81 14.36
CA ARG A 400 19.55 34.55 15.55
C ARG A 400 20.07 33.88 16.83
N HIS A 401 19.91 32.56 16.96
CA HIS A 401 20.38 31.83 18.13
C HIS A 401 21.90 31.94 18.32
N ARG A 402 22.69 31.82 17.25
CA ARG A 402 24.16 32.03 17.31
C ARG A 402 24.52 33.45 17.76
N SER A 403 23.79 34.46 17.29
CA SER A 403 24.03 35.86 17.68
C SER A 403 23.72 36.12 19.16
N GLU A 404 22.63 35.56 19.67
CA GLU A 404 22.23 35.67 21.08
C GLU A 404 23.20 34.93 22.01
N ALA A 405 23.65 33.74 21.61
CA ALA A 405 24.68 32.97 22.32
C ALA A 405 26.00 33.75 22.44
N ALA A 406 26.44 34.42 21.36
CA ALA A 406 27.66 35.24 21.37
C ALA A 406 27.57 36.45 22.33
N VAL A 407 26.41 37.12 22.37
CA VAL A 407 26.15 38.23 23.29
C VAL A 407 26.12 37.75 24.75
N ASN A 408 25.46 36.62 25.01
CA ASN A 408 25.37 36.03 26.36
C ASN A 408 26.74 35.57 26.88
N SER A 409 27.57 34.92 26.05
CA SER A 409 28.94 34.54 26.39
C SER A 409 29.79 35.77 26.79
N SER A 410 29.68 36.85 26.01
CA SER A 410 30.38 38.12 26.29
C SER A 410 29.91 38.80 27.58
N ARG A 411 28.67 38.58 28.00
CA ARG A 411 28.10 39.10 29.26
C ARG A 411 28.58 38.28 30.46
N LEU A 412 28.61 36.95 30.32
CA LEU A 412 29.11 36.03 31.34
C LEU A 412 30.60 36.26 31.64
N GLN A 413 31.45 36.43 30.62
CA GLN A 413 32.86 36.77 30.82
C GLN A 413 33.05 38.07 31.61
N ARG A 414 32.28 39.11 31.29
CA ARG A 414 32.32 40.40 32.02
C ARG A 414 31.86 40.28 33.46
N LEU A 415 30.87 39.43 33.74
CA LEU A 415 30.38 39.19 35.10
C LEU A 415 31.38 38.39 35.93
N ARG A 416 32.03 37.37 35.34
CA ARG A 416 33.06 36.56 35.99
C ARG A 416 34.26 37.40 36.43
N ALA A 417 34.71 38.33 35.56
CA ALA A 417 35.79 39.26 35.88
C ALA A 417 35.46 40.22 37.04
N LYS A 418 34.19 40.65 37.17
CA LYS A 418 33.75 41.52 38.27
C LYS A 418 33.68 40.82 39.64
N LEU A 419 33.45 39.50 39.66
CA LEU A 419 33.24 38.72 40.88
C LEU A 419 34.51 38.05 41.44
N GLN A 420 35.68 38.26 40.82
CA GLN A 420 36.97 37.66 41.22
C GLN A 420 36.88 36.13 41.45
N LEU A 421 36.02 35.44 40.69
CA LEU A 421 35.89 34.00 40.79
C LEU A 421 37.16 33.31 40.27
N PRO A 422 37.69 32.28 40.95
CA PRO A 422 38.91 31.60 40.53
C PRO A 422 38.81 31.15 39.07
N ASN A 423 39.90 31.33 38.32
CA ASN A 423 39.96 30.82 36.95
C ASN A 423 39.93 29.27 36.98
N ASP A 424 39.62 28.65 35.85
CA ASP A 424 39.41 27.19 35.85
C ASP A 424 40.73 26.42 36.13
N ALA A 425 41.90 27.03 35.91
CA ALA A 425 43.21 26.53 36.34
C ALA A 425 43.39 26.52 37.87
N GLU A 426 43.00 27.60 38.56
CA GLU A 426 43.02 27.69 40.02
C GLU A 426 42.05 26.71 40.65
N ARG A 427 40.86 26.53 40.05
CA ARG A 427 39.89 25.51 40.47
C ARG A 427 40.48 24.11 40.35
N LEU A 428 41.21 23.84 39.26
CA LEU A 428 41.88 22.56 39.06
C LEU A 428 42.98 22.33 40.09
N TRP A 429 43.82 23.33 40.41
CA TRP A 429 44.87 23.20 41.44
C TRP A 429 44.29 22.96 42.82
N VAL A 430 43.24 23.70 43.20
CA VAL A 430 42.56 23.52 44.50
C VAL A 430 41.93 22.14 44.59
N ALA A 431 41.15 21.73 43.58
CA ALA A 431 40.55 20.40 43.54
C ALA A 431 41.61 19.29 43.61
N ALA A 432 42.75 19.49 42.94
CA ALA A 432 43.86 18.55 42.96
C ALA A 432 44.57 18.47 44.32
N ALA A 433 44.71 19.59 45.03
CA ALA A 433 45.30 19.64 46.37
C ALA A 433 44.36 19.07 47.45
N THR A 434 43.04 19.20 47.29
CA THR A 434 42.03 18.77 48.27
C THR A 434 41.52 17.35 48.06
N GLY A 435 41.91 16.68 46.98
CA GLY A 435 41.46 15.33 46.66
C GLY A 435 40.06 15.27 46.03
N ASP A 436 39.55 16.37 45.46
CA ASP A 436 38.23 16.40 44.82
C ASP A 436 38.29 15.77 43.41
N GLU A 437 38.19 14.45 43.38
CA GLU A 437 38.22 13.63 42.16
C GLU A 437 37.12 14.02 41.16
N GLU A 438 35.92 14.37 41.64
CA GLU A 438 34.78 14.73 40.79
C GLU A 438 34.90 16.15 40.25
N GLY A 439 35.45 17.08 41.04
CA GLY A 439 35.84 18.41 40.58
C GLY A 439 36.90 18.36 39.48
N VAL A 440 37.93 17.54 39.65
CA VAL A 440 38.98 17.33 38.63
C VAL A 440 38.40 16.71 37.36
N ARG A 441 37.59 15.65 37.47
CA ARG A 441 36.96 14.99 36.30
C ARG A 441 36.11 15.97 35.48
N ARG A 442 35.23 16.73 36.13
CA ARG A 442 34.37 17.71 35.44
C ARG A 442 35.15 18.82 34.76
N LEU A 443 36.28 19.24 35.32
CA LEU A 443 37.12 20.29 34.73
C LEU A 443 37.89 19.78 33.50
N LEU A 444 38.33 18.51 33.51
CA LEU A 444 38.98 17.87 32.37
C LEU A 444 37.99 17.55 31.23
N GLU A 445 36.82 16.99 31.54
CA GLU A 445 35.76 16.68 30.56
C GLU A 445 35.19 17.91 29.86
N ALA A 446 35.17 19.06 30.54
CA ALA A 446 34.75 20.32 29.94
C ALA A 446 35.72 20.86 28.88
N GLY A 447 36.93 20.28 28.76
CA GLY A 447 37.94 20.63 27.73
C GLY A 447 38.46 22.06 27.80
N ALA A 448 38.19 22.78 28.88
CA ALA A 448 38.41 24.23 29.00
C ALA A 448 39.71 24.61 29.73
N VAL A 449 40.46 23.65 30.26
CA VAL A 449 41.68 23.87 31.06
C VAL A 449 42.79 22.93 30.62
N ASP A 450 43.96 23.50 30.31
CA ASP A 450 45.19 22.75 30.13
C ASP A 450 45.63 22.12 31.47
N VAL A 451 45.71 20.79 31.52
CA VAL A 451 46.10 20.00 32.70
C VAL A 451 47.50 20.36 33.22
N ASN A 452 48.36 20.93 32.36
CA ASN A 452 49.73 21.31 32.67
C ASN A 452 49.89 22.77 33.07
N VAL A 453 48.79 23.53 33.17
CA VAL A 453 48.83 24.91 33.64
C VAL A 453 49.48 24.97 35.02
N ALA A 454 50.50 25.83 35.15
CA ALA A 454 51.30 25.96 36.35
C ALA A 454 51.02 27.29 37.05
N ASP A 455 51.04 27.28 38.38
CA ASP A 455 50.96 28.50 39.18
C ASP A 455 52.26 29.33 39.12
N GLN A 456 52.29 30.46 39.84
CA GLN A 456 53.45 31.35 39.87
C GLN A 456 54.73 30.70 40.43
N GLN A 457 54.60 29.59 41.15
CA GLN A 457 55.69 28.81 41.71
C GLN A 457 56.10 27.63 40.80
N GLY A 458 55.40 27.45 39.68
CA GLY A 458 55.61 26.38 38.71
C GLY A 458 54.89 25.08 39.08
N PHE A 459 53.95 25.10 40.03
CA PHE A 459 53.20 23.91 40.42
C PHE A 459 52.03 23.68 39.46
N THR A 460 52.03 22.51 38.83
CA THR A 460 50.89 22.00 38.08
C THR A 460 49.88 21.32 39.01
N ALA A 461 48.70 20.96 38.50
CA ALA A 461 47.73 20.14 39.26
C ALA A 461 48.37 18.84 39.79
N LEU A 462 49.27 18.23 39.02
CA LEU A 462 50.01 17.03 39.43
C LEU A 462 51.00 17.30 40.57
N HIS A 463 51.61 18.49 40.65
CA HIS A 463 52.45 18.88 41.79
C HIS A 463 51.61 19.03 43.06
N HIS A 464 50.48 19.71 42.98
CA HIS A 464 49.56 19.92 44.09
C HIS A 464 49.04 18.58 44.64
N ALA A 465 48.56 17.69 43.77
CA ALA A 465 48.11 16.35 44.15
C ALA A 465 49.24 15.49 44.73
N ALA A 466 50.45 15.56 44.15
CA ALA A 466 51.58 14.79 44.62
C ALA A 466 52.15 15.27 45.96
N ALA A 467 52.11 16.59 46.19
CA ALA A 467 52.52 17.20 47.46
C ALA A 467 51.51 16.93 48.58
N ALA A 468 50.21 16.88 48.27
CA ALA A 468 49.14 16.56 49.23
C ALA A 468 49.00 15.05 49.52
N GLY A 469 49.44 14.19 48.58
CA GLY A 469 49.37 12.74 48.74
C GLY A 469 48.11 12.10 48.16
N GLU A 470 47.38 12.84 47.33
CA GLU A 470 46.08 12.46 46.78
C GLU A 470 46.23 11.45 45.62
N ALA A 471 46.41 10.19 45.99
CA ALA A 471 46.69 9.12 45.03
C ALA A 471 45.54 8.84 44.06
N GLY A 472 44.30 9.25 44.37
CA GLY A 472 43.14 9.15 43.48
C GLY A 472 43.16 10.20 42.39
N VAL A 473 43.32 11.47 42.76
CA VAL A 473 43.54 12.58 41.82
C VAL A 473 44.78 12.35 40.95
N VAL A 474 45.90 11.90 41.52
CA VAL A 474 47.10 11.59 40.74
C VAL A 474 46.82 10.52 39.68
N ARG A 475 45.95 9.53 39.98
CA ARG A 475 45.55 8.55 38.97
C ARG A 475 44.75 9.22 37.85
N LEU A 476 43.74 10.03 38.19
CA LEU A 476 42.89 10.71 37.21
C LEU A 476 43.69 11.67 36.30
N LEU A 477 44.63 12.43 36.87
CA LEU A 477 45.49 13.32 36.09
C LEU A 477 46.45 12.55 35.17
N LEU A 478 46.85 11.32 35.52
CA LEU A 478 47.71 10.46 34.72
C LEU A 478 46.96 9.67 33.63
N GLU A 479 45.63 9.68 33.64
CA GLU A 479 44.79 9.13 32.57
C GLU A 479 44.72 10.08 31.36
N ASP A 480 45.04 11.37 31.54
CA ASP A 480 45.13 12.36 30.47
C ASP A 480 46.45 12.19 29.68
N PRO A 481 46.40 11.99 28.34
CA PRO A 481 47.60 11.74 27.53
C PRO A 481 48.56 12.93 27.47
N ASP A 482 48.10 14.16 27.69
CA ASP A 482 48.91 15.37 27.57
C ASP A 482 49.65 15.73 28.88
N VAL A 483 49.43 14.98 29.96
CA VAL A 483 50.02 15.29 31.27
C VAL A 483 51.54 15.14 31.32
N ARG A 484 52.23 16.19 31.78
CA ARG A 484 53.68 16.20 31.95
C ARG A 484 54.07 15.62 33.32
N VAL A 485 54.30 14.30 33.35
CA VAL A 485 54.64 13.54 34.57
C VAL A 485 55.87 14.09 35.31
N ASP A 486 56.88 14.55 34.57
CA ASP A 486 58.12 15.15 35.09
C ASP A 486 58.16 16.68 34.95
N ALA A 487 57.00 17.35 34.99
CA ALA A 487 56.94 18.81 35.02
C ALA A 487 57.84 19.37 36.13
N LEU A 488 58.53 20.48 35.86
CA LEU A 488 59.49 21.08 36.80
C LEU A 488 58.92 22.34 37.41
N ASP A 489 58.92 22.42 38.74
CA ASP A 489 58.67 23.66 39.46
C ASP A 489 59.87 24.63 39.37
N THR A 490 59.73 25.83 39.94
CA THR A 490 60.79 26.85 39.98
C THR A 490 62.09 26.38 40.66
N GLY A 491 62.06 25.32 41.48
CA GLY A 491 63.20 24.67 42.10
C GLY A 491 63.82 23.51 41.31
N ARG A 492 63.27 23.21 40.12
CA ARG A 492 63.50 21.97 39.36
C ARG A 492 63.10 20.71 40.14
N LEU A 493 62.09 20.79 40.99
CA LEU A 493 61.50 19.60 41.61
C LEU A 493 60.40 19.09 40.68
N THR A 494 60.34 17.76 40.53
CA THR A 494 59.22 17.06 39.88
C THR A 494 58.12 16.74 40.90
N PRO A 495 56.89 16.38 40.48
CA PRO A 495 55.87 15.85 41.39
C PRO A 495 56.39 14.70 42.26
N LEU A 496 57.27 13.85 41.71
CA LEU A 496 57.88 12.73 42.44
C LEU A 496 58.81 13.21 43.58
N HIS A 497 59.50 14.34 43.44
CA HIS A 497 60.29 14.93 44.52
C HIS A 497 59.42 15.37 45.70
N HIS A 498 58.26 15.99 45.42
CA HIS A 498 57.31 16.41 46.45
C HIS A 498 56.67 15.21 47.17
N ALA A 499 56.23 14.20 46.41
CA ALA A 499 55.71 12.95 46.97
C ALA A 499 56.76 12.22 47.83
N ALA A 500 58.02 12.20 47.40
CA ALA A 500 59.13 11.59 48.13
C ALA A 500 59.48 12.36 49.40
N ARG A 501 59.55 13.70 49.34
CA ARG A 501 59.78 14.59 50.47
C ARG A 501 58.73 14.44 51.57
N ASN A 502 57.46 14.34 51.19
CA ASN A 502 56.35 14.27 52.13
C ASN A 502 55.97 12.84 52.55
N GLY A 503 56.59 11.82 51.94
CA GLY A 503 56.41 10.42 52.35
C GLY A 503 55.18 9.72 51.76
N HIS A 504 54.60 10.28 50.71
CA HIS A 504 53.41 9.77 50.03
C HIS A 504 53.73 8.56 49.13
N HIS A 505 54.12 7.44 49.75
CA HIS A 505 54.54 6.20 49.10
C HIS A 505 53.50 5.55 48.16
N ARG A 506 52.23 5.95 48.22
CA ARG A 506 51.19 5.54 47.25
C ARG A 506 51.28 6.37 45.97
N VAL A 507 51.43 7.69 46.09
CA VAL A 507 51.70 8.60 44.96
C VAL A 507 53.03 8.26 44.29
N VAL A 508 54.09 8.02 45.07
CA VAL A 508 55.41 7.58 44.55
C VAL A 508 55.29 6.36 43.64
N ARG A 509 54.49 5.36 44.05
CA ARG A 509 54.27 4.15 43.25
C ARG A 509 53.51 4.45 41.95
N ARG A 510 52.51 5.33 42.00
CA ARG A 510 51.73 5.71 40.81
C ARG A 510 52.56 6.51 39.82
N LEU A 511 53.28 7.53 40.28
CA LEU A 511 54.17 8.32 39.43
C LEU A 511 55.27 7.46 38.80
N ALA A 512 55.88 6.55 39.58
CA ALA A 512 56.89 5.64 39.04
C ALA A 512 56.32 4.67 38.01
N ALA A 513 55.11 4.15 38.22
CA ALA A 513 54.43 3.29 37.25
C ALA A 513 54.07 4.04 35.95
N ALA A 514 53.79 5.33 36.04
CA ALA A 514 53.57 6.22 34.90
C ALA A 514 54.87 6.77 34.28
N GLY A 515 56.03 6.20 34.61
CA GLY A 515 57.31 6.54 33.97
C GLY A 515 58.02 7.77 34.52
N ALA A 516 57.63 8.30 35.69
CA ALA A 516 58.33 9.44 36.31
C ALA A 516 59.81 9.14 36.56
N SER A 517 60.68 10.10 36.23
CA SER A 517 62.12 9.96 36.36
C SER A 517 62.55 9.79 37.82
N LEU A 518 63.05 8.59 38.15
CA LEU A 518 63.58 8.26 39.48
C LEU A 518 64.94 8.92 39.77
N THR A 519 65.63 9.41 38.74
CA THR A 519 66.99 9.98 38.80
C THR A 519 67.02 11.48 38.55
N ALA A 520 65.88 12.12 38.29
CA ALA A 520 65.78 13.57 38.13
C ALA A 520 66.43 14.30 39.32
N VAL A 521 67.14 15.39 39.05
CA VAL A 521 67.86 16.15 40.08
C VAL A 521 67.30 17.56 40.22
N THR A 522 67.10 17.98 41.46
CA THR A 522 66.80 19.38 41.81
C THR A 522 67.97 20.32 41.51
N LYS A 523 67.77 21.64 41.61
CA LYS A 523 68.86 22.64 41.56
C LYS A 523 70.00 22.37 42.57
N LEU A 524 69.73 21.64 43.65
CA LEU A 524 70.70 21.26 44.67
C LEU A 524 71.32 19.87 44.42
N GLY A 525 71.11 19.26 43.25
CA GLY A 525 71.63 17.93 42.90
C GLY A 525 70.94 16.76 43.61
N ASN A 526 69.88 17.02 44.38
CA ASN A 526 69.15 15.96 45.10
C ASN A 526 68.17 15.26 44.17
N THR A 527 68.17 13.92 44.19
CA THR A 527 67.13 13.09 43.55
C THR A 527 65.90 12.90 44.45
N PRO A 528 64.77 12.33 43.97
CA PRO A 528 63.64 12.01 44.83
C PRO A 528 64.04 11.12 46.01
N LEU A 529 64.97 10.18 45.81
CA LEU A 529 65.48 9.33 46.89
C LEU A 529 66.26 10.12 47.94
N HIS A 530 67.07 11.10 47.53
CA HIS A 530 67.73 12.02 48.46
C HIS A 530 66.70 12.79 49.31
N MET A 531 65.59 13.23 48.71
CA MET A 531 64.52 13.90 49.45
C MET A 531 63.85 12.94 50.46
N ALA A 532 63.44 11.75 50.04
CA ALA A 532 62.83 10.78 50.95
C ALA A 532 63.74 10.42 52.13
N VAL A 533 65.04 10.26 51.87
CA VAL A 533 66.06 9.94 52.89
C VAL A 533 66.29 11.13 53.83
N LYS A 534 66.50 12.35 53.28
CA LYS A 534 66.71 13.59 54.05
C LYS A 534 65.56 13.88 55.02
N TRP A 535 64.32 13.64 54.55
CA TRP A 535 63.11 13.88 55.32
C TRP A 535 62.63 12.65 56.11
N ARG A 536 63.47 11.60 56.21
CA ARG A 536 63.25 10.37 57.00
C ARG A 536 61.97 9.59 56.63
N GLN A 537 61.55 9.68 55.37
CA GLN A 537 60.32 9.07 54.84
C GLN A 537 60.51 7.60 54.46
N GLN A 538 60.57 6.72 55.47
CA GLN A 538 60.88 5.28 55.31
C GLN A 538 60.01 4.55 54.28
N ARG A 539 58.72 4.88 54.19
CA ARG A 539 57.80 4.25 53.22
C ARG A 539 58.04 4.72 51.79
N ALA A 540 58.39 6.00 51.60
CA ALA A 540 58.73 6.53 50.28
C ALA A 540 60.10 6.00 49.81
N VAL A 541 61.08 5.88 50.71
CA VAL A 541 62.37 5.23 50.41
C VAL A 541 62.16 3.80 49.89
N ARG A 542 61.37 2.98 50.60
CA ARG A 542 61.06 1.60 50.14
C ARG A 542 60.32 1.59 48.80
N ALA A 543 59.38 2.51 48.58
CA ALA A 543 58.63 2.60 47.34
C ALA A 543 59.51 3.00 46.15
N LEU A 544 60.43 3.97 46.34
CA LEU A 544 61.39 4.39 45.31
C LEU A 544 62.41 3.29 45.00
N VAL A 545 62.92 2.58 46.01
CA VAL A 545 63.85 1.46 45.82
C VAL A 545 63.19 0.34 45.03
N ARG A 546 61.96 -0.06 45.40
CA ARG A 546 61.22 -1.08 44.63
C ARG A 546 60.90 -0.66 43.21
N ALA A 547 60.55 0.62 43.01
CA ALA A 547 60.32 1.15 41.67
C ALA A 547 61.61 1.14 40.82
N ALA A 548 62.75 1.45 41.43
CA ALA A 548 64.06 1.40 40.78
C ALA A 548 64.49 -0.03 40.44
N GLU A 549 64.28 -0.98 41.35
CA GLU A 549 64.50 -2.43 41.12
C GLU A 549 63.63 -2.94 39.96
N ALA A 550 62.35 -2.57 39.94
CA ALA A 550 61.43 -2.94 38.87
C ALA A 550 61.81 -2.32 37.51
N ALA A 551 62.24 -1.05 37.50
CA ALA A 551 62.73 -0.39 36.29
C ALA A 551 64.03 -1.02 35.76
N ALA A 552 64.94 -1.42 36.66
CA ALA A 552 66.17 -2.12 36.29
C ALA A 552 65.90 -3.53 35.71
N ALA A 553 64.96 -4.28 36.30
CA ALA A 553 64.52 -5.56 35.77
C ALA A 553 63.90 -5.43 34.36
N LYS A 554 63.07 -4.39 34.14
CA LYS A 554 62.46 -4.10 32.83
C LYS A 554 63.50 -3.70 31.76
N ALA A 555 64.54 -2.97 32.13
CA ALA A 555 65.62 -2.60 31.21
C ALA A 555 66.50 -3.82 30.82
N ALA A 556 66.67 -4.78 31.74
CA ALA A 556 67.40 -6.02 31.48
C ALA A 556 66.67 -6.95 30.49
N SER A 557 65.33 -6.97 30.50
CA SER A 557 64.54 -7.73 29.52
C SER A 557 64.48 -7.10 28.12
N SER A 558 64.91 -5.84 27.94
CA SER A 558 64.82 -5.12 26.65
C SER A 558 66.18 -4.91 25.96
N GLY A 559 67.19 -5.73 26.29
CA GLY A 559 68.51 -5.69 25.64
C GLY A 559 69.40 -4.48 25.94
N GLY A 560 69.03 -3.62 26.90
CA GLY A 560 69.85 -2.48 27.33
C GLY A 560 70.77 -2.84 28.50
N ASP A 561 71.99 -2.28 28.53
CA ASP A 561 72.99 -2.52 29.59
C ASP A 561 72.40 -2.28 31.00
N PRO A 562 72.04 -3.35 31.75
CA PRO A 562 71.39 -3.23 33.07
C PRO A 562 72.34 -2.57 34.09
N THR A 563 73.64 -2.64 33.80
CA THR A 563 74.72 -2.21 34.67
C THR A 563 74.83 -0.68 34.72
N ALA A 564 74.45 0.05 33.66
CA ALA A 564 74.58 1.51 33.61
C ALA A 564 73.55 2.23 34.49
N LEU A 565 72.28 1.80 34.46
CA LEU A 565 71.19 2.38 35.26
C LEU A 565 71.24 1.89 36.71
N ALA A 566 71.52 0.59 36.93
CA ALA A 566 71.78 0.06 38.26
C ALA A 566 73.00 0.73 38.91
N ALA A 567 74.10 0.97 38.18
CA ALA A 567 75.26 1.71 38.68
C ALA A 567 74.98 3.20 38.90
N ALA A 568 74.12 3.84 38.09
CA ALA A 568 73.70 5.23 38.32
C ALA A 568 72.83 5.37 39.59
N LEU A 569 71.91 4.42 39.81
CA LEU A 569 71.11 4.31 41.03
C LEU A 569 71.98 3.97 42.25
N LEU A 570 72.94 3.05 42.11
CA LEU A 570 73.93 2.69 43.15
C LEU A 570 74.87 3.85 43.51
N ARG A 571 75.30 4.66 42.52
CA ARG A 571 76.11 5.87 42.74
C ARG A 571 75.34 6.97 43.47
N ALA A 572 74.04 7.13 43.17
CA ALA A 572 73.15 8.05 43.89
C ALA A 572 72.85 7.59 45.33
N THR A 573 72.78 6.27 45.58
CA THR A 573 72.63 5.72 46.93
C THR A 573 73.93 5.70 47.75
N ASN A 574 75.11 5.62 47.13
CA ASN A 574 76.35 5.41 47.89
C ASN A 574 76.83 6.62 48.71
N LYS A 575 76.63 7.87 48.28
CA LYS A 575 77.12 9.03 49.07
C LYS A 575 76.09 9.55 50.09
N ALA A 576 74.80 9.57 49.74
CA ALA A 576 73.73 10.04 50.62
C ALA A 576 73.05 8.92 51.43
N GLY A 577 72.94 7.71 50.87
CA GLY A 577 72.37 6.55 51.53
C GLY A 577 73.27 5.98 52.63
N GLN A 578 74.60 5.95 52.45
CA GLN A 578 75.54 5.52 53.51
C GLN A 578 75.52 6.45 54.72
N THR A 579 75.33 7.76 54.51
CA THR A 579 75.25 8.76 55.60
C THR A 579 73.96 8.64 56.42
N VAL A 580 72.86 8.15 55.84
CA VAL A 580 71.58 7.96 56.55
C VAL A 580 71.36 6.53 57.04
N LEU A 581 71.90 5.51 56.35
CA LEU A 581 71.98 4.13 56.85
C LEU A 581 72.81 4.07 58.14
N SER A 582 73.98 4.74 58.19
CA SER A 582 74.79 4.84 59.41
C SER A 582 74.12 5.63 60.56
N GLN A 583 73.22 6.57 60.25
CA GLN A 583 72.40 7.24 61.27
C GLN A 583 71.19 6.41 61.73
N LEU A 584 70.68 5.48 60.91
CA LEU A 584 69.61 4.55 61.26
C LEU A 584 70.13 3.31 62.04
N GLU A 585 71.36 2.86 61.78
CA GLU A 585 72.04 1.77 62.50
C GLU A 585 72.17 2.04 64.02
N ARG A 586 72.13 3.30 64.46
CA ARG A 586 72.26 3.68 65.88
C ARG A 586 71.03 3.38 66.76
N ARG A 587 69.94 2.81 66.23
CA ARG A 587 68.79 2.37 67.05
C ARG A 587 68.19 1.04 66.54
N PRO A 588 68.64 -0.12 67.03
CA PRO A 588 68.05 -1.39 66.65
C PRO A 588 66.86 -1.74 67.55
N SER A 589 65.69 -2.00 66.96
CA SER A 589 64.77 -2.99 67.53
C SER A 589 64.94 -4.30 66.76
N ARG A 590 65.25 -5.36 67.53
CA ARG A 590 65.71 -6.66 67.07
C ARG A 590 64.59 -7.43 66.36
N ARG A 591 64.38 -7.23 65.05
CA ARG A 591 63.70 -8.22 64.19
C ARG A 591 63.96 -8.10 62.68
N SER A 592 64.70 -7.09 62.19
CA SER A 592 64.88 -6.87 60.74
C SER A 592 66.26 -7.22 60.14
N SER A 593 67.23 -7.69 60.94
CA SER A 593 68.62 -7.92 60.48
C SER A 593 68.84 -9.14 59.57
N ARG A 594 67.83 -9.98 59.31
CA ARG A 594 68.00 -11.16 58.44
C ARG A 594 67.64 -10.91 56.97
N HIS A 595 66.85 -9.87 56.68
CA HIS A 595 66.47 -9.54 55.30
C HIS A 595 67.49 -8.62 54.59
N LEU A 596 68.19 -7.77 55.37
CA LEU A 596 69.21 -6.83 54.86
C LEU A 596 70.56 -7.51 54.57
N ALA A 597 70.91 -8.58 55.28
CA ALA A 597 72.14 -9.35 55.01
C ALA A 597 72.06 -10.21 53.74
N ARG A 598 70.84 -10.55 53.29
CA ARG A 598 70.61 -11.38 52.09
C ARG A 598 70.67 -10.57 50.78
N LEU A 599 70.46 -9.25 50.85
CA LEU A 599 70.53 -8.32 49.71
C LEU A 599 71.97 -7.93 49.32
N VAL A 600 72.94 -8.11 50.22
CA VAL A 600 74.36 -7.80 50.00
C VAL A 600 75.15 -8.99 49.43
N ALA A 601 74.62 -10.21 49.53
CA ALA A 601 75.29 -11.44 49.07
C ALA A 601 75.08 -11.76 47.58
N LEU A 602 74.28 -10.98 46.85
CA LEU A 602 73.93 -11.24 45.45
C LEU A 602 74.73 -10.40 44.42
N THR A 603 75.80 -9.71 44.84
CA THR A 603 76.53 -8.76 43.97
C THR A 603 78.02 -9.08 43.75
N GLU A 604 78.52 -10.27 44.08
CA GLU A 604 79.93 -10.63 43.82
C GLU A 604 80.06 -11.76 42.80
N VAL A 605 80.49 -11.39 41.58
CA VAL A 605 80.87 -12.25 40.46
C VAL A 605 82.30 -12.75 40.68
N LYS A 606 82.56 -14.05 40.45
CA LYS A 606 83.91 -14.60 40.26
C LYS A 606 83.93 -15.51 39.02
N ARG A 607 84.99 -15.39 38.24
CA ARG A 607 85.18 -15.87 36.87
C ARG A 607 86.14 -17.08 36.81
N GLU A 608 85.75 -18.09 36.02
CA GLU A 608 86.53 -19.05 35.16
C GLU A 608 87.54 -20.07 35.79
N PRO A 609 87.89 -21.21 35.11
CA PRO A 609 88.04 -21.43 33.65
C PRO A 609 87.52 -22.76 33.01
N GLU A 610 87.79 -22.89 31.70
CA GLU A 610 87.27 -23.75 30.59
C GLU A 610 87.83 -25.20 30.43
N GLU A 611 87.32 -25.87 29.38
CA GLU A 611 87.68 -27.14 28.66
C GLU A 611 87.05 -28.44 29.21
N ASP A 612 86.51 -29.40 28.45
CA ASP A 612 86.14 -29.57 27.02
C ASP A 612 85.28 -30.87 26.92
N ASP A 613 84.59 -31.01 25.78
CA ASP A 613 84.13 -32.24 25.11
C ASP A 613 82.82 -32.98 25.48
N GLU A 614 82.04 -33.17 24.39
CA GLU A 614 81.15 -34.30 24.04
C GLU A 614 79.86 -34.50 24.87
N GLU A 615 78.71 -34.91 24.37
CA GLU A 615 78.07 -35.11 23.05
C GLU A 615 76.60 -35.43 23.42
N GLU A 616 75.70 -35.16 22.49
CA GLU A 616 74.43 -35.87 22.27
C GLU A 616 73.20 -35.74 23.20
N GLU A 617 72.13 -35.35 22.50
CA GLU A 617 70.77 -35.90 22.49
C GLU A 617 69.66 -35.17 23.27
N ASP A 618 68.81 -34.58 22.41
CA ASP A 618 67.56 -33.88 22.62
C ASP A 618 66.47 -34.80 23.21
N GLU A 619 65.56 -34.24 24.02
CA GLU A 619 64.15 -34.66 24.14
C GLU A 619 63.40 -33.69 25.11
N GLU A 620 62.88 -32.61 24.54
CA GLU A 620 61.77 -31.76 25.00
C GLU A 620 60.81 -31.78 23.79
N GLU A 621 59.49 -31.99 23.85
CA GLU A 621 58.42 -31.49 24.70
C GLU A 621 57.15 -32.28 24.31
N ASP A 622 56.28 -32.58 25.28
CA ASP A 622 54.91 -33.03 25.04
C ASP A 622 53.92 -31.97 25.53
N GLU A 623 52.94 -31.69 24.66
CA GLU A 623 51.57 -31.21 24.90
C GLU A 623 51.38 -29.75 25.38
N GLU A 624 50.50 -28.91 24.82
CA GLU A 624 49.42 -29.06 23.83
C GLU A 624 48.91 -27.64 23.45
N GLU A 625 48.52 -27.50 22.18
CA GLU A 625 47.35 -26.76 21.61
C GLU A 625 47.06 -25.29 21.96
N GLU A 626 46.55 -24.43 21.08
CA GLU A 626 45.84 -24.57 19.79
C GLU A 626 45.87 -23.17 19.13
N ASP A 627 46.00 -23.07 17.80
CA ASP A 627 45.31 -22.07 16.96
C ASP A 627 45.66 -22.32 15.47
N GLY A 628 44.63 -22.60 14.67
CA GLY A 628 44.74 -23.14 13.32
C GLY A 628 44.89 -22.11 12.19
N ALA A 629 45.52 -22.55 11.10
CA ALA A 629 45.25 -22.16 9.72
C ALA A 629 45.93 -23.14 8.72
N GLY A 630 45.25 -23.44 7.62
CA GLY A 630 45.80 -24.05 6.40
C GLY A 630 44.65 -24.57 5.52
N THR A 631 44.24 -23.96 4.40
CA THR A 631 44.89 -23.77 3.08
C THR A 631 45.38 -25.07 2.47
N GLY A 632 44.75 -25.55 1.39
CA GLY A 632 45.28 -25.41 0.01
C GLY A 632 45.75 -26.81 -0.41
N ASP A 633 45.84 -27.26 -1.66
CA ASP A 633 45.66 -26.76 -3.02
C ASP A 633 45.32 -28.06 -3.83
N ASP A 634 45.20 -28.19 -5.15
CA ASP A 634 46.10 -27.71 -6.20
C ASP A 634 45.61 -28.22 -7.58
N ASP A 635 46.20 -27.62 -8.60
CA ASP A 635 46.39 -28.07 -9.99
C ASP A 635 45.20 -27.96 -10.97
N SER A 636 45.33 -27.37 -12.17
CA SER A 636 46.43 -26.67 -12.83
C SER A 636 45.94 -26.08 -14.17
N ASP A 637 46.52 -24.94 -14.54
CA ASP A 637 46.99 -24.48 -15.86
C ASP A 637 45.99 -24.30 -17.03
N GLU A 638 45.77 -23.06 -17.50
CA GLU A 638 46.40 -22.40 -18.68
C GLU A 638 45.80 -22.93 -20.01
N GLU A 639 45.44 -22.18 -21.05
CA GLU A 639 45.73 -20.81 -21.50
C GLU A 639 44.79 -20.49 -22.69
N ASP A 640 44.56 -19.20 -22.88
CA ASP A 640 44.45 -18.44 -24.14
C ASP A 640 43.51 -18.77 -25.32
N SER A 641 42.98 -17.63 -25.80
CA SER A 641 42.81 -17.18 -27.19
C SER A 641 41.48 -17.43 -27.91
N ASP A 642 40.73 -16.33 -28.01
CA ASP A 642 40.44 -15.59 -29.24
C ASP A 642 39.54 -16.18 -30.35
N ASP A 643 38.66 -15.26 -30.78
CA ASP A 643 38.20 -14.99 -32.14
C ASP A 643 37.08 -15.84 -32.78
N ASP A 644 35.93 -15.16 -32.84
CA ASP A 644 35.25 -14.70 -34.07
C ASP A 644 34.47 -15.66 -35.00
N GLU A 645 33.36 -15.06 -35.46
CA GLU A 645 32.67 -15.21 -36.75
C GLU A 645 31.65 -16.34 -36.97
N ASP A 646 30.38 -15.89 -36.92
CA ASP A 646 29.41 -15.80 -38.03
C ASP A 646 28.83 -17.04 -38.72
N ASP A 647 27.50 -16.93 -38.85
CA ASP A 647 26.62 -17.30 -39.96
C ASP A 647 26.61 -18.72 -40.51
N SER A 648 25.43 -19.34 -40.47
CA SER A 648 24.53 -19.43 -41.64
C SER A 648 23.56 -20.63 -41.56
N ASP A 649 22.30 -20.32 -41.86
CA ASP A 649 21.45 -21.00 -42.84
C ASP A 649 20.98 -22.47 -42.66
N ASP A 650 19.65 -22.56 -42.59
CA ASP A 650 18.81 -23.17 -43.64
C ASP A 650 18.14 -24.53 -43.38
N ASP A 651 16.91 -24.53 -43.90
CA ASP A 651 15.81 -25.47 -43.96
C ASP A 651 16.17 -26.94 -44.18
N SER A 652 15.31 -27.84 -43.69
CA SER A 652 14.30 -28.47 -44.58
C SER A 652 13.54 -29.65 -43.96
N LYS A 653 12.21 -29.54 -44.11
CA LYS A 653 11.24 -30.52 -44.66
C LYS A 653 11.10 -31.93 -44.05
N GLU A 654 9.82 -32.27 -43.90
CA GLU A 654 9.09 -33.46 -44.39
C GLU A 654 8.03 -33.82 -43.32
N ASP A 655 6.80 -34.24 -43.58
CA ASP A 655 5.88 -34.28 -44.73
C ASP A 655 4.69 -35.13 -44.23
N SER A 656 3.44 -34.75 -44.58
CA SER A 656 2.34 -35.70 -44.88
C SER A 656 1.79 -36.58 -43.71
N ASP A 657 0.57 -37.10 -43.65
CA ASP A 657 -0.63 -37.07 -44.48
C ASP A 657 -1.81 -37.61 -43.63
N SER A 658 -3.02 -37.25 -44.07
CA SER A 658 -4.30 -37.99 -44.07
C SER A 658 -4.82 -38.83 -42.89
N GLY A 659 -6.16 -38.75 -42.70
CA GLY A 659 -6.94 -39.97 -42.46
C GLY A 659 -8.12 -39.86 -41.49
N GLU A 660 -9.32 -39.81 -42.07
CA GLU A 660 -10.65 -40.04 -41.46
C GLU A 660 -10.72 -41.33 -40.60
N GLU A 661 -11.61 -41.39 -39.60
CA GLU A 661 -12.96 -41.99 -39.73
C GLU A 661 -13.58 -42.31 -38.34
N ALA A 662 -14.91 -42.35 -38.34
CA ALA A 662 -15.80 -42.52 -37.20
C ALA A 662 -15.85 -43.94 -36.62
N ALA A 663 -16.24 -44.07 -35.34
CA ALA A 663 -17.10 -45.17 -34.90
C ALA A 663 -17.74 -44.88 -33.53
N ALA A 664 -19.08 -44.92 -33.52
CA ALA A 664 -19.91 -45.06 -32.34
C ALA A 664 -19.88 -46.50 -31.83
N VAL A 665 -19.87 -46.72 -30.50
CA VAL A 665 -20.49 -47.91 -29.88
C VAL A 665 -21.08 -47.52 -28.53
N ALA A 666 -22.33 -47.93 -28.35
CA ALA A 666 -23.17 -47.75 -27.18
C ALA A 666 -23.11 -48.95 -26.21
N VAL A 667 -23.81 -48.77 -25.08
CA VAL A 667 -24.39 -49.80 -24.19
C VAL A 667 -23.44 -50.42 -23.16
N ALA A 668 -23.70 -50.18 -21.86
CA ALA A 668 -24.47 -51.11 -21.03
C ALA A 668 -24.51 -50.68 -19.56
N ASN A 669 -25.72 -50.75 -19.04
CA ASN A 669 -26.16 -50.57 -17.67
C ASN A 669 -26.17 -51.94 -16.94
N GLN A 670 -25.78 -51.97 -15.66
CA GLN A 670 -26.06 -52.99 -14.62
C GLN A 670 -25.18 -52.62 -13.40
N GLY A 671 -25.63 -52.35 -12.17
CA GLY A 671 -26.80 -52.82 -11.45
C GLY A 671 -26.40 -53.97 -10.53
N ALA A 672 -26.09 -53.73 -9.24
CA ALA A 672 -26.28 -54.69 -8.15
C ALA A 672 -26.00 -54.08 -6.76
N ALA A 673 -26.94 -54.32 -5.86
CA ALA A 673 -26.91 -54.02 -4.43
C ALA A 673 -26.41 -55.23 -3.61
N ALA A 674 -25.90 -54.94 -2.40
CA ALA A 674 -25.82 -55.76 -1.16
C ALA A 674 -24.56 -55.29 -0.40
N GLY A 675 -24.50 -55.07 0.91
CA GLY A 675 -25.34 -55.47 2.03
C GLY A 675 -24.42 -55.90 3.18
N GLY A 676 -24.62 -55.38 4.39
CA GLY A 676 -24.39 -56.12 5.64
C GLY A 676 -23.17 -55.79 6.52
N GLY A 677 -23.46 -55.54 7.80
CA GLY A 677 -22.66 -55.87 9.00
C GLY A 677 -21.48 -54.94 9.30
N GLY A 678 -21.29 -54.35 10.48
CA GLY A 678 -21.59 -54.81 11.84
C GLY A 678 -20.27 -54.86 12.61
N GLY A 679 -20.14 -54.16 13.75
CA GLY A 679 -18.93 -54.25 14.58
C GLY A 679 -18.82 -53.15 15.64
N ALA A 680 -19.12 -53.52 16.88
CA ALA A 680 -18.97 -52.73 18.09
C ALA A 680 -17.50 -52.63 18.55
N GLY A 681 -17.18 -51.59 19.32
CA GLY A 681 -15.93 -51.45 20.05
C GLY A 681 -16.02 -50.38 21.14
N GLU A 682 -16.21 -50.84 22.38
CA GLU A 682 -16.20 -50.06 23.63
C GLU A 682 -14.82 -49.46 23.95
N GLY A 683 -14.78 -48.40 24.77
CA GLY A 683 -13.60 -48.11 25.59
C GLY A 683 -13.47 -46.70 26.17
N ARG A 684 -13.97 -46.51 27.41
CA ARG A 684 -13.31 -45.89 28.59
C ARG A 684 -12.42 -44.64 28.32
N GLY A 685 -12.54 -43.49 28.98
CA GLY A 685 -13.05 -43.15 30.30
C GLY A 685 -12.09 -42.15 30.99
N ALA A 686 -12.67 -41.19 31.72
CA ALA A 686 -12.10 -40.40 32.83
C ALA A 686 -11.08 -39.28 32.53
N GLY A 687 -11.37 -38.08 33.08
CA GLY A 687 -10.42 -36.98 33.22
C GLY A 687 -11.06 -35.64 33.60
N VAL A 688 -11.60 -35.52 34.81
CA VAL A 688 -12.05 -34.27 35.45
C VAL A 688 -10.86 -33.43 35.89
N ARG A 689 -10.82 -32.11 35.59
CA ARG A 689 -10.29 -31.04 36.46
C ARG A 689 -10.97 -29.69 36.19
N ASP A 690 -11.43 -29.09 37.28
CA ASP A 690 -11.84 -27.69 37.49
C ASP A 690 -10.70 -26.70 37.19
N ASP A 691 -11.01 -25.54 36.61
CA ASP A 691 -11.02 -24.23 37.31
C ASP A 691 -11.24 -23.06 36.32
N GLY A 692 -11.98 -22.05 36.79
CA GLY A 692 -12.67 -21.07 35.96
C GLY A 692 -11.89 -19.88 35.41
N GLY A 693 -12.58 -19.07 34.61
CA GLY A 693 -12.14 -17.74 34.19
C GLY A 693 -12.88 -17.17 32.98
N GLY A 694 -13.74 -16.18 33.21
CA GLY A 694 -13.93 -15.04 32.30
C GLY A 694 -14.87 -15.21 31.10
N ALA A 695 -16.06 -14.61 31.21
CA ALA A 695 -16.94 -14.35 30.08
C ALA A 695 -16.37 -13.24 29.17
N GLY A 696 -16.41 -13.47 27.85
CA GLY A 696 -16.25 -12.47 26.80
C GLY A 696 -16.90 -12.99 25.53
N GLY A 697 -18.07 -12.44 25.18
CA GLY A 697 -18.78 -12.79 23.95
C GLY A 697 -18.06 -12.26 22.73
N GLY A 698 -17.96 -13.08 21.69
CA GLY A 698 -17.50 -12.72 20.37
C GLY A 698 -18.20 -13.60 19.34
N ASP A 699 -18.97 -12.96 18.46
CA ASP A 699 -19.69 -13.57 17.36
C ASP A 699 -18.68 -14.17 16.36
N GLY A 700 -18.60 -15.50 16.31
CA GLY A 700 -17.83 -16.23 15.32
C GLY A 700 -18.59 -16.38 14.00
N LEU A 701 -18.74 -15.29 13.25
CA LEU A 701 -18.92 -15.37 11.80
C LEU A 701 -17.59 -15.86 11.23
N MET A 702 -17.61 -16.99 10.52
CA MET A 702 -16.43 -17.46 9.79
C MET A 702 -16.07 -16.42 8.73
N ASP A 703 -15.03 -15.65 9.03
CA ASP A 703 -14.44 -14.62 8.18
C ASP A 703 -13.69 -15.32 7.03
N PHE A 704 -14.37 -15.50 5.90
CA PHE A 704 -13.66 -15.68 4.64
C PHE A 704 -13.03 -14.34 4.31
N GLN A 705 -11.73 -14.19 4.62
CA GLN A 705 -10.94 -13.03 4.23
C GLN A 705 -10.77 -13.02 2.71
N TYR A 706 -11.77 -12.49 2.02
CA TYR A 706 -11.63 -11.98 0.65
C TYR A 706 -11.30 -10.49 0.75
N GLU A 707 -10.04 -10.16 0.48
CA GLU A 707 -9.64 -8.76 0.34
C GLU A 707 -10.27 -8.20 -0.94
N PRO A 708 -11.08 -7.13 -0.85
CA PRO A 708 -11.60 -6.48 -2.05
C PRO A 708 -10.43 -5.95 -2.89
N PRO A 709 -10.55 -5.94 -4.23
CA PRO A 709 -9.49 -5.42 -5.09
C PRO A 709 -9.16 -3.98 -4.71
N ASP A 710 -7.87 -3.65 -4.70
CA ASP A 710 -7.37 -2.31 -4.41
C ASP A 710 -8.06 -1.30 -5.35
N PRO A 711 -8.55 -0.14 -4.86
CA PRO A 711 -9.00 0.95 -5.73
C PRO A 711 -8.03 1.28 -6.88
N ALA A 712 -6.73 1.11 -6.67
CA ALA A 712 -5.70 1.23 -7.72
C ALA A 712 -5.78 0.11 -8.77
N ASP A 713 -6.19 -1.11 -8.41
CA ASP A 713 -6.45 -2.20 -9.35
C ASP A 713 -7.72 -1.95 -10.16
N VAL A 714 -8.75 -1.34 -9.56
CA VAL A 714 -9.96 -0.89 -10.28
C VAL A 714 -9.62 0.22 -11.27
N GLU A 715 -8.74 1.15 -10.88
CA GLU A 715 -8.26 2.22 -11.74
C GLU A 715 -7.34 1.70 -12.86
N ARG A 716 -6.46 0.73 -12.57
CA ARG A 716 -5.62 0.05 -13.57
C ARG A 716 -6.45 -0.80 -14.53
N ALA A 717 -7.43 -1.56 -14.05
CA ALA A 717 -8.36 -2.31 -14.89
C ALA A 717 -9.14 -1.40 -15.85
N PHE A 718 -9.35 -0.13 -15.45
CA PHE A 718 -10.03 0.87 -16.28
C PHE A 718 -9.12 1.52 -17.32
N TRP A 719 -7.92 1.98 -16.93
CA TRP A 719 -7.02 2.70 -17.85
C TRP A 719 -6.08 1.79 -18.65
N HIS A 720 -5.76 0.60 -18.12
CA HIS A 720 -4.81 -0.36 -18.67
C HIS A 720 -5.43 -1.77 -18.75
N PRO A 721 -6.58 -1.94 -19.43
CA PRO A 721 -7.35 -3.19 -19.40
C PRO A 721 -6.56 -4.40 -19.92
N HIS A 722 -5.68 -4.21 -20.90
CA HIS A 722 -4.86 -5.30 -21.46
C HIS A 722 -3.73 -5.79 -20.54
N GLU A 723 -3.05 -4.86 -19.86
CA GLU A 723 -2.00 -5.21 -18.90
C GLU A 723 -2.61 -5.89 -17.68
N TYR A 724 -3.72 -5.33 -17.19
CA TYR A 724 -4.48 -5.92 -16.10
C TYR A 724 -5.00 -7.33 -16.45
N ALA A 725 -5.60 -7.53 -17.63
CA ALA A 725 -6.06 -8.85 -18.06
C ALA A 725 -4.92 -9.87 -18.19
N ARG A 726 -3.76 -9.46 -18.73
CA ARG A 726 -2.56 -10.32 -18.79
C ARG A 726 -2.05 -10.70 -17.40
N GLU A 727 -2.02 -9.75 -16.47
CA GLU A 727 -1.61 -9.99 -15.09
C GLU A 727 -2.57 -10.93 -14.36
N MET A 728 -3.89 -10.74 -14.53
CA MET A 728 -4.90 -11.61 -13.93
C MET A 728 -4.86 -13.02 -14.53
N ALA A 729 -4.65 -13.15 -15.84
CA ALA A 729 -4.44 -14.44 -16.49
C ALA A 729 -3.15 -15.13 -15.98
N ALA A 730 -2.07 -14.38 -15.79
CA ALA A 730 -0.83 -14.90 -15.20
C ALA A 730 -1.01 -15.34 -13.74
N ARG A 731 -1.75 -14.57 -12.93
CA ARG A 731 -2.10 -14.92 -11.54
C ARG A 731 -3.00 -16.16 -11.47
N ALA A 732 -3.98 -16.28 -12.37
CA ALA A 732 -4.85 -17.45 -12.46
C ALA A 732 -4.07 -18.70 -12.89
N ALA A 733 -3.16 -18.57 -13.87
CA ALA A 733 -2.26 -19.64 -14.29
C ALA A 733 -1.30 -20.06 -13.17
N ALA A 734 -0.76 -19.10 -12.40
CA ALA A 734 0.09 -19.36 -11.25
C ALA A 734 -0.67 -20.06 -10.10
N ALA A 735 -1.92 -19.67 -9.84
CA ALA A 735 -2.77 -20.32 -8.85
C ALA A 735 -3.15 -21.76 -9.25
N ALA A 736 -3.40 -21.99 -10.53
CA ALA A 736 -3.64 -23.33 -11.08
C ALA A 736 -2.37 -24.21 -11.00
N ALA A 737 -1.19 -23.65 -11.27
CA ALA A 737 0.09 -24.33 -11.15
C ALA A 737 0.47 -24.66 -9.69
N ALA A 738 -0.03 -23.89 -8.72
CA ALA A 738 0.19 -24.12 -7.29
C ALA A 738 -0.67 -25.25 -6.67
N GLY A 739 -1.51 -25.94 -7.46
CA GLY A 739 -2.23 -27.13 -7.01
C GLY A 739 -3.36 -26.88 -6.00
N ALA A 740 -3.89 -25.66 -5.92
CA ALA A 740 -5.07 -25.39 -5.11
C ALA A 740 -6.32 -26.01 -5.76
N ALA A 741 -6.77 -27.15 -5.26
CA ALA A 741 -8.00 -27.78 -5.71
C ALA A 741 -9.23 -26.91 -5.37
N PRO A 742 -10.25 -26.82 -6.24
CA PRO A 742 -11.51 -26.16 -5.90
C PRO A 742 -12.18 -26.91 -4.73
N PRO A 743 -12.81 -26.22 -3.76
CA PRO A 743 -13.37 -26.89 -2.60
C PRO A 743 -14.56 -27.77 -3.03
N ALA A 744 -14.39 -29.08 -2.86
CA ALA A 744 -15.42 -30.08 -3.06
C ALA A 744 -16.54 -29.91 -2.04
N ALA A 745 -17.76 -29.69 -2.52
CA ALA A 745 -18.97 -29.77 -1.70
C ALA A 745 -19.25 -31.23 -1.32
N SER A 746 -19.16 -31.59 -0.04
CA SER A 746 -19.80 -32.80 0.47
C SER A 746 -20.30 -32.62 1.90
N ALA A 747 -21.54 -33.05 2.10
CA ALA A 747 -22.29 -33.00 3.34
C ALA A 747 -22.00 -34.21 4.23
N SER A 748 -21.98 -34.01 5.57
CA SER A 748 -22.87 -34.70 6.53
C SER A 748 -22.25 -34.97 7.92
N ALA A 749 -23.07 -34.63 8.93
CA ALA A 749 -23.30 -35.26 10.23
C ALA A 749 -22.20 -35.30 11.32
N VAL A 750 -22.47 -34.54 12.39
CA VAL A 750 -22.12 -34.91 13.77
C VAL A 750 -23.42 -35.10 14.56
N ALA A 751 -23.53 -36.24 15.23
CA ALA A 751 -24.65 -36.62 16.11
C ALA A 751 -24.34 -36.30 17.59
N PRO A 752 -25.36 -36.24 18.47
CA PRO A 752 -25.50 -35.17 19.47
C PRO A 752 -25.39 -35.62 20.93
N VAL A 753 -25.37 -34.67 21.87
CA VAL A 753 -25.89 -34.91 23.24
C VAL A 753 -26.83 -33.78 23.66
N ALA A 754 -28.00 -34.21 24.12
CA ALA A 754 -29.18 -33.45 24.46
C ALA A 754 -29.28 -33.09 25.95
N GLY A 755 -30.06 -32.03 26.22
CA GLY A 755 -31.03 -31.95 27.32
C GLY A 755 -30.60 -31.13 28.55
N ALA A 756 -31.49 -30.43 29.25
CA ALA A 756 -32.95 -30.38 29.17
C ALA A 756 -33.49 -29.22 30.05
N GLY A 757 -34.65 -28.68 29.66
CA GLY A 757 -35.72 -28.20 30.55
C GLY A 757 -35.48 -26.90 31.34
N ALA A 758 -36.48 -26.16 31.79
CA ALA A 758 -37.92 -26.13 31.60
C ALA A 758 -38.45 -24.89 32.35
N GLY A 759 -39.66 -24.42 32.01
CA GLY A 759 -40.51 -23.63 32.91
C GLY A 759 -40.46 -22.11 32.69
N ALA A 760 -41.41 -21.50 31.99
CA ALA A 760 -42.78 -21.16 32.44
C ALA A 760 -42.83 -20.02 33.47
N GLY A 761 -43.64 -19.00 33.19
CA GLY A 761 -44.06 -18.05 34.24
C GLY A 761 -44.43 -16.68 33.73
N ALA A 762 -45.72 -16.47 33.50
CA ALA A 762 -46.34 -15.24 33.07
C ALA A 762 -46.40 -14.15 34.15
N ALA A 763 -46.72 -12.94 33.67
CA ALA A 763 -47.72 -12.01 34.21
C ALA A 763 -47.25 -10.71 34.93
N ARG A 764 -47.62 -9.60 34.25
CA ARG A 764 -48.46 -8.47 34.73
C ARG A 764 -47.96 -7.52 35.84
N GLY A 765 -48.16 -6.23 35.54
CA GLY A 765 -48.67 -5.21 36.47
C GLY A 765 -47.74 -4.00 36.65
N LYS A 766 -47.99 -2.87 35.98
CA LYS A 766 -48.89 -1.73 36.34
C LYS A 766 -48.28 -0.70 37.31
N GLY A 767 -48.26 0.55 36.83
CA GLY A 767 -48.39 1.81 37.60
C GLY A 767 -47.07 2.40 38.11
N ALA A 768 -46.87 3.70 38.28
CA ALA A 768 -47.63 4.94 38.05
C ALA A 768 -46.61 6.09 38.27
N LYS A 769 -46.47 7.07 37.36
CA LYS A 769 -47.11 8.41 37.37
C LYS A 769 -46.42 9.48 38.27
N ARG A 770 -46.33 10.70 37.69
CA ARG A 770 -46.16 12.08 38.26
C ARG A 770 -44.78 12.68 37.97
N GLY A 771 -44.62 13.95 37.56
CA GLY A 771 -45.52 15.10 37.31
C GLY A 771 -44.76 16.12 36.43
N ARG A 772 -45.41 16.95 35.60
CA ARG A 772 -46.21 18.18 35.82
C ARG A 772 -45.42 19.46 35.47
N GLY A 773 -46.07 20.34 34.71
CA GLY A 773 -45.63 21.67 34.23
C GLY A 773 -45.74 21.71 32.69
N SER A 774 -46.86 22.02 32.03
CA SER A 774 -47.77 23.21 32.13
C SER A 774 -47.01 24.47 31.67
N ASP A 775 -47.41 25.29 30.70
CA ASP A 775 -48.69 25.50 30.00
C ASP A 775 -48.46 26.25 28.67
N ASP A 776 -49.31 25.95 27.67
CA ASP A 776 -50.10 26.90 26.85
C ASP A 776 -49.41 27.95 25.93
N GLU A 777 -49.92 28.30 24.74
CA GLU A 777 -51.13 27.95 24.00
C GLU A 777 -50.93 28.39 22.53
N SER A 778 -51.55 27.65 21.60
CA SER A 778 -52.40 28.11 20.46
C SER A 778 -51.96 29.30 19.57
N SER A 779 -52.35 29.48 18.31
CA SER A 779 -53.02 28.72 17.25
C SER A 779 -53.22 29.70 16.08
N GLY A 780 -53.41 29.17 14.86
CA GLY A 780 -54.06 29.88 13.73
C GLY A 780 -53.07 30.53 12.74
N SER A 781 -52.87 30.03 11.51
CA SER A 781 -53.76 29.77 10.37
C SER A 781 -53.94 30.95 9.40
N SER A 782 -53.88 30.58 8.12
CA SER A 782 -54.51 31.16 6.91
C SER A 782 -53.81 32.26 6.09
N SER A 783 -53.34 31.83 4.92
CA SER A 783 -53.76 32.21 3.56
C SER A 783 -53.37 33.55 2.89
N SER A 784 -52.98 33.36 1.62
CA SER A 784 -53.37 34.09 0.40
C SER A 784 -52.68 35.41 0.00
N SER A 785 -51.97 35.31 -1.14
CA SER A 785 -52.19 36.07 -2.39
C SER A 785 -51.59 37.47 -2.60
N SER A 786 -50.81 37.53 -3.68
CA SER A 786 -50.83 38.54 -4.77
C SER A 786 -49.97 39.82 -4.70
N SER A 787 -49.12 39.90 -5.74
CA SER A 787 -48.93 40.99 -6.71
C SER A 787 -48.22 42.29 -6.31
N SER A 788 -47.09 42.50 -7.02
CA SER A 788 -46.78 43.65 -7.89
C SER A 788 -46.22 44.95 -7.31
N GLN A 789 -45.13 45.38 -7.98
CA GLN A 789 -44.69 46.75 -8.31
C GLN A 789 -44.09 47.58 -7.15
N GLU A 790 -42.79 47.90 -7.20
CA GLU A 790 -42.07 49.00 -7.91
C GLU A 790 -41.76 50.14 -6.92
N GLU A 791 -40.73 50.95 -7.24
CA GLU A 791 -40.12 52.08 -6.50
C GLU A 791 -38.92 51.64 -5.62
N GLU A 792 -37.65 51.80 -6.01
CA GLU A 792 -36.81 52.98 -6.34
C GLU A 792 -36.51 53.93 -5.14
N GLU A 793 -35.23 54.33 -5.05
CA GLU A 793 -34.50 55.30 -4.19
C GLU A 793 -33.21 54.62 -3.65
N GLU A 794 -32.08 54.64 -4.36
CA GLU A 794 -31.07 55.71 -4.51
C GLU A 794 -30.47 56.23 -3.19
N GLU A 795 -29.18 55.92 -2.94
CA GLU A 795 -28.17 56.88 -2.44
C GLU A 795 -26.79 56.50 -3.03
N GLU A 796 -26.16 57.51 -3.63
CA GLU A 796 -24.88 57.56 -4.34
C GLU A 796 -23.67 57.69 -3.39
N GLU A 797 -22.47 57.35 -3.88
CA GLU A 797 -21.27 58.18 -3.70
C GLU A 797 -20.22 57.82 -4.77
N ASP A 798 -19.80 58.87 -5.47
CA ASP A 798 -18.92 58.95 -6.65
C ASP A 798 -17.42 58.78 -6.35
N ASP A 799 -16.62 58.51 -7.40
CA ASP A 799 -15.52 59.38 -7.86
C ASP A 799 -14.69 58.70 -8.99
N ASP A 800 -14.82 59.29 -10.19
CA ASP A 800 -13.81 59.72 -11.20
C ASP A 800 -12.90 58.68 -11.91
N ASP A 801 -13.06 58.44 -13.22
CA ASP A 801 -12.47 59.15 -14.42
C ASP A 801 -11.15 58.46 -14.88
N ASP A 802 -10.79 58.22 -16.15
CA ASP A 802 -11.18 58.79 -17.45
C ASP A 802 -10.58 57.96 -18.63
N ASP A 803 -11.18 58.15 -19.82
CA ASP A 803 -10.66 58.10 -21.22
C ASP A 803 -10.42 56.75 -21.96
N ASP A 804 -11.23 56.31 -22.95
CA ASP A 804 -11.49 56.83 -24.34
C ASP A 804 -10.55 56.15 -25.40
N GLU A 805 -10.90 55.68 -26.61
CA GLU A 805 -12.01 55.87 -27.57
C GLU A 805 -12.05 54.72 -28.63
N ASP A 806 -13.24 54.31 -29.11
CA ASP A 806 -13.78 54.30 -30.50
C ASP A 806 -12.86 54.06 -31.74
N PHE A 807 -13.26 53.57 -32.94
CA PHE A 807 -14.51 53.12 -33.60
C PHE A 807 -14.16 52.63 -35.04
N VAL A 808 -14.76 51.51 -35.46
CA VAL A 808 -15.27 51.13 -36.83
C VAL A 808 -14.40 50.90 -38.08
N ALA A 809 -14.87 49.87 -38.82
CA ALA A 809 -14.55 49.37 -40.16
C ALA A 809 -14.57 50.39 -41.31
N PRO A 810 -14.12 50.01 -42.53
CA PRO A 810 -15.11 49.59 -43.55
C PRO A 810 -14.62 48.56 -44.61
N ARG A 811 -15.57 48.27 -45.51
CA ARG A 811 -15.67 47.27 -46.58
C ARG A 811 -14.85 47.54 -47.87
N GLY A 812 -14.74 46.50 -48.70
CA GLY A 812 -14.52 46.52 -50.17
C GLY A 812 -13.10 46.07 -50.55
N GLY A 813 -12.81 45.26 -51.57
CA GLY A 813 -13.51 44.79 -52.78
C GLY A 813 -12.43 44.63 -53.88
N GLY A 814 -12.53 43.60 -54.74
CA GLY A 814 -11.68 43.38 -55.93
C GLY A 814 -10.50 42.44 -55.68
N SER A 815 -10.45 41.22 -56.23
CA SER A 815 -10.28 40.80 -57.64
C SER A 815 -8.89 41.08 -58.23
N GLY A 816 -8.20 40.00 -58.63
CA GLY A 816 -7.31 40.03 -59.80
C GLY A 816 -5.83 39.75 -59.53
N GLY A 817 -5.43 38.50 -59.74
CA GLY A 817 -4.46 38.14 -60.79
C GLY A 817 -2.98 38.50 -60.62
N GLY A 818 -2.16 37.45 -60.55
CA GLY A 818 -1.15 37.18 -61.58
C GLY A 818 0.30 37.61 -61.33
N GLY A 819 1.22 36.68 -61.63
CA GLY A 819 2.65 36.88 -61.89
C GLY A 819 3.52 36.54 -60.69
N SER A 820 4.23 35.40 -60.67
CA SER A 820 5.54 35.17 -61.31
C SER A 820 6.61 36.10 -60.72
N SER A 821 7.76 35.67 -60.22
CA SER A 821 8.66 34.64 -60.72
C SER A 821 9.83 34.42 -59.73
N ASP A 822 10.65 33.41 -60.05
CA ASP A 822 12.07 33.24 -59.67
C ASP A 822 12.34 32.62 -58.28
N ASP A 823 13.20 31.62 -58.09
CA ASP A 823 14.02 30.77 -58.97
C ASP A 823 14.66 29.68 -58.07
N ASP A 824 15.21 28.65 -58.72
CA ASP A 824 16.27 27.72 -58.27
C ASP A 824 15.88 26.45 -57.47
N ASP A 825 15.57 25.39 -58.24
CA ASP A 825 16.40 24.19 -58.47
C ASP A 825 17.22 23.62 -57.28
N ASP A 826 16.90 22.40 -56.87
CA ASP A 826 17.81 21.26 -57.08
C ASP A 826 17.06 19.91 -56.93
N GLU A 827 17.17 19.14 -58.01
CA GLU A 827 16.78 17.73 -58.24
C GLU A 827 17.59 16.80 -57.30
N GLU A 828 17.20 15.57 -56.95
CA GLU A 828 16.99 14.36 -57.76
C GLU A 828 15.97 13.45 -57.00
N GLU A 829 14.88 12.92 -57.58
CA GLU A 829 14.77 11.77 -58.51
C GLU A 829 15.60 10.55 -58.01
N GLU A 830 15.01 9.40 -57.67
CA GLU A 830 14.53 8.45 -58.65
C GLU A 830 13.25 7.69 -58.23
N SER A 831 12.43 7.52 -59.26
CA SER A 831 11.25 6.68 -59.44
C SER A 831 11.53 5.18 -59.39
N SER A 832 10.51 4.37 -59.07
CA SER A 832 9.84 3.50 -60.06
C SER A 832 8.71 2.66 -59.43
N ASP A 833 7.60 2.62 -60.19
CA ASP A 833 6.68 1.50 -60.47
C ASP A 833 5.94 0.82 -59.32
N GLU A 834 4.61 0.99 -59.25
CA GLU A 834 3.55 0.32 -60.04
C GLU A 834 3.29 -1.14 -59.61
N SER A 835 1.99 -1.40 -59.45
CA SER A 835 1.25 -2.67 -59.58
C SER A 835 0.82 -3.45 -58.32
N ASP A 836 -0.50 -3.68 -58.33
CA ASP A 836 -1.40 -4.60 -57.61
C ASP A 836 -1.95 -4.25 -56.22
#